data_AF-A0A8C6HJW5-F1
#
_entry.id   AF-A0A8C6HJW5-F1
#
_cell.length_a   1.000
_cell.length_b   1.000
_cell.length_c   1.000
_cell.angle_alpha   90.00
_cell.angle_beta   90.00
_cell.angle_gamma   90.00
#
_symmetry.space_group_name_H-M   'P 1'
#
loop_
_entity.id
_entity.type
_entity.pdbx_description
1 polymer ?
#
loop_
_entity_poly.entity_id
_entity_poly.type
_entity_poly.pdbx_seq_one_letter_code
_entity_poly.pdbx_strand_id
1 'polypeptide(L)'
;LEETEKKVATQEGRFFSKMKVFLMSLTCAYLAKSLSGVYMNSMLTQIERQFGISTSVVGFITGSFEIGNLLLIVFVSYFGRKLHRPIMIGVGCVVMGLGCFLMASPHFLMGRYKYETTISPTSNLSSNSFLCIENRTQTLKPTQDPTECVKETKSLMWIYVLIGNTMRGIGETPIMPLGISYIEDFAKSENSPLYIGILEVGKIVGPIIGLLLGSFFAHVYVDIGSVNTDDLTITPTDTRWVGAWWIGFLVCAGVNILTSIPFFFFPKTLPKKELQDNVDVTKYEKVEKHREKVKKENLGITKDFLPFMKSLCCNPIYMLFSLTSVLQINGFANTFTFLPKYLEQQYGKSTSEAVFLIGVYSLPPVCLGYLISGFIMKKFKITVKKAAYIAFGLSLSEYFIFLCNFLLTCDNFPVAGLTTSYKGVQHPLYVEKNVLADCNTRCSCLTDTWDPVCGDNGLAYMSACLAGCEKFIGTGTNMVFQNCSCIGSSGNSSAVLGLCKKGPECDNKLQYFLIKSVFASFIFSLAAIPGYMVLLRCVKSEEKSIGVGLHAFFIRLLAGIPAPVYFGALIDRTCLHWGTLKCGQPGACRMYDINRFRRIYLGLPAAVRGSSFLPALFILILMRKFHFPGDIHSPDTELAEMKLTEKESECTDVCRSPKVENDGELKTKL
;
A
#
# COMPACT_ATOMS: atom_id res chain seq x y z
N LEU A 1 -21.49 48.36 -2.24
CA LEU A 1 -21.55 46.88 -2.14
C LEU A 1 -20.99 46.23 -3.40
N GLU A 2 -21.55 46.50 -4.59
CA GLU A 2 -21.02 45.98 -5.88
C GLU A 2 -19.57 46.35 -6.19
N GLU A 3 -19.13 47.57 -5.85
CA GLU A 3 -17.75 48.01 -6.10
C GLU A 3 -16.75 47.41 -5.09
N THR A 4 -17.25 47.07 -3.90
CA THR A 4 -16.50 46.39 -2.84
C THR A 4 -16.35 44.91 -3.17
N GLU A 5 -17.41 44.26 -3.66
CA GLU A 5 -17.38 42.89 -4.19
C GLU A 5 -16.48 42.78 -5.42
N LYS A 6 -16.53 43.73 -6.35
CA LYS A 6 -15.59 43.79 -7.48
C LYS A 6 -14.15 43.94 -7.02
N LYS A 7 -13.85 44.81 -6.04
CA LYS A 7 -12.50 44.97 -5.50
C LYS A 7 -12.00 43.71 -4.79
N VAL A 8 -12.86 43.02 -4.01
CA VAL A 8 -12.53 41.74 -3.36
C VAL A 8 -12.28 40.65 -4.40
N ALA A 9 -13.16 40.49 -5.40
CA ALA A 9 -12.97 39.53 -6.49
C ALA A 9 -11.69 39.81 -7.33
N THR A 10 -11.38 41.09 -7.56
CA THR A 10 -10.17 41.50 -8.29
C THR A 10 -8.90 41.27 -7.45
N GLN A 11 -8.98 41.44 -6.12
CA GLN A 11 -7.86 41.23 -5.19
C GLN A 11 -7.62 39.74 -4.93
N GLU A 12 -8.68 38.93 -4.81
CA GLU A 12 -8.62 37.46 -4.76
C GLU A 12 -8.00 36.89 -6.04
N GLY A 13 -8.46 37.33 -7.21
CA GLY A 13 -7.86 36.95 -8.50
C GLY A 13 -6.36 37.30 -8.60
N ARG A 14 -5.92 38.41 -7.99
CA ARG A 14 -4.51 38.83 -7.94
C ARG A 14 -3.66 37.99 -6.99
N PHE A 15 -4.24 37.44 -5.93
CA PHE A 15 -3.57 36.53 -5.00
C PHE A 15 -3.34 35.15 -5.63
N PHE A 16 -4.39 34.57 -6.24
CA PHE A 16 -4.30 33.29 -6.97
C PHE A 16 -3.49 33.39 -8.27
N SER A 17 -3.20 34.59 -8.77
CA SER A 17 -2.27 34.80 -9.90
C SER A 17 -0.78 34.66 -9.53
N LYS A 18 -0.43 34.23 -8.32
CA LYS A 18 0.97 34.00 -7.91
C LYS A 18 1.34 32.52 -7.97
N MET A 19 2.40 32.20 -8.72
CA MET A 19 2.95 30.82 -8.83
C MET A 19 3.25 30.18 -7.47
N LYS A 20 3.74 30.95 -6.49
CA LYS A 20 4.02 30.44 -5.14
C LYS A 20 2.77 29.92 -4.42
N VAL A 21 1.60 30.52 -4.66
CA VAL A 21 0.32 30.11 -4.06
C VAL A 21 -0.18 28.82 -4.71
N PHE A 22 -0.01 28.69 -6.04
CA PHE A 22 -0.29 27.43 -6.75
C PHE A 22 0.60 26.30 -6.23
N LEU A 23 1.90 26.55 -6.07
CA LEU A 23 2.85 25.57 -5.54
C LEU A 23 2.47 25.12 -4.12
N MET A 24 2.08 26.05 -3.25
CA MET A 24 1.61 25.72 -1.91
C MET A 24 0.37 24.84 -1.97
N SER A 25 -0.63 25.21 -2.77
CA SER A 25 -1.88 24.46 -2.94
C SER A 25 -1.62 23.04 -3.47
N LEU A 26 -0.70 22.90 -4.44
CA LEU A 26 -0.30 21.62 -5.00
C LEU A 26 0.48 20.77 -4.00
N THR A 27 1.36 21.38 -3.21
CA THR A 27 2.05 20.68 -2.11
C THR A 27 1.06 20.13 -1.10
N CYS A 28 0.04 20.93 -0.71
CA CYS A 28 -1.03 20.48 0.16
C CYS A 28 -1.83 19.31 -0.45
N ALA A 29 -2.16 19.36 -1.75
CA ALA A 29 -2.83 18.25 -2.42
C ALA A 29 -1.97 16.96 -2.47
N TYR A 30 -0.65 17.09 -2.64
CA TYR A 30 0.29 15.96 -2.56
C TYR A 30 0.37 15.36 -1.15
N LEU A 31 0.35 16.21 -0.12
CA LEU A 31 0.29 15.75 1.26
C LEU A 31 -1.03 15.01 1.51
N ALA A 32 -2.16 15.60 1.10
CA ALA A 32 -3.50 15.04 1.31
C ALA A 32 -3.71 13.68 0.61
N LYS A 33 -3.26 13.54 -0.65
CA LYS A 33 -3.37 12.28 -1.37
C LYS A 33 -2.52 11.18 -0.72
N SER A 34 -1.27 11.48 -0.32
CA SER A 34 -0.36 10.49 0.26
C SER A 34 -0.81 10.11 1.68
N LEU A 35 -1.30 11.07 2.46
CA LEU A 35 -1.96 10.85 3.75
C LEU A 35 -3.08 9.83 3.61
N SER A 36 -4.00 10.06 2.67
CA SER A 36 -5.17 9.19 2.44
C SER A 36 -4.77 7.77 2.02
N GLY A 37 -3.77 7.65 1.15
CA GLY A 37 -3.27 6.35 0.70
C GLY A 37 -2.62 5.53 1.81
N VAL A 38 -1.82 6.17 2.67
CA VAL A 38 -1.15 5.47 3.77
C VAL A 38 -2.09 5.17 4.93
N TYR A 39 -3.10 6.03 5.17
CA TYR A 39 -4.15 5.74 6.14
C TYR A 39 -4.96 4.49 5.75
N MET A 40 -5.29 4.31 4.46
CA MET A 40 -5.94 3.09 3.98
C MET A 40 -5.09 1.84 4.30
N ASN A 41 -3.80 1.89 4.00
CA ASN A 41 -2.89 0.76 4.26
C ASN A 41 -2.74 0.43 5.75
N SER A 42 -2.78 1.43 6.63
CA SER A 42 -2.67 1.21 8.08
C SER A 42 -3.93 0.59 8.70
N MET A 43 -5.10 0.80 8.09
CA MET A 43 -6.39 0.29 8.58
C MET A 43 -6.80 -1.07 7.99
N LEU A 44 -5.98 -1.70 7.16
CA LEU A 44 -6.34 -2.96 6.47
C LEU A 44 -6.76 -4.08 7.44
N THR A 45 -6.03 -4.27 8.54
CA THR A 45 -6.38 -5.30 9.55
C THR A 45 -7.70 -5.00 10.27
N GLN A 46 -8.05 -3.71 10.41
CA GLN A 46 -9.29 -3.28 11.03
C GLN A 46 -10.49 -3.54 10.12
N ILE A 47 -10.34 -3.21 8.83
CA ILE A 47 -11.32 -3.49 7.77
C ILE A 47 -11.52 -5.01 7.63
N GLU A 48 -10.43 -5.78 7.63
CA GLU A 48 -10.48 -7.25 7.59
C GLU A 48 -11.37 -7.82 8.68
N ARG A 49 -11.13 -7.41 9.93
CA ARG A 49 -11.86 -7.87 11.12
C ARG A 49 -13.30 -7.38 11.16
N GLN A 50 -13.52 -6.11 10.82
CA GLN A 50 -14.85 -5.48 10.81
C GLN A 50 -15.81 -6.23 9.89
N PHE A 51 -15.36 -6.59 8.69
CA PHE A 51 -16.19 -7.25 7.68
C PHE A 51 -16.05 -8.77 7.70
N GLY A 52 -15.14 -9.33 8.49
CA GLY A 52 -14.87 -10.77 8.53
C GLY A 52 -14.41 -11.33 7.18
N ILE A 53 -13.64 -10.54 6.41
CA ILE A 53 -13.18 -10.92 5.07
C ILE A 53 -11.79 -11.56 5.12
N SER A 54 -11.43 -12.32 4.08
CA SER A 54 -10.11 -12.93 3.95
C SER A 54 -9.05 -11.89 3.57
N THR A 55 -7.78 -12.20 3.85
CA THR A 55 -6.65 -11.33 3.51
C THR A 55 -6.54 -11.12 1.99
N SER A 56 -6.93 -12.11 1.18
CA SER A 56 -7.01 -11.98 -0.29
C SER A 56 -7.99 -10.92 -0.76
N VAL A 57 -9.17 -10.81 -0.13
CA VAL A 57 -10.17 -9.77 -0.44
C VAL A 57 -9.64 -8.39 -0.01
N VAL A 58 -8.99 -8.29 1.14
CA VAL A 58 -8.30 -7.06 1.58
C VAL A 58 -7.25 -6.64 0.55
N GLY A 59 -6.46 -7.58 0.02
CA GLY A 59 -5.52 -7.33 -1.06
C GLY A 59 -6.20 -6.79 -2.33
N PHE A 60 -7.37 -7.31 -2.68
CA PHE A 60 -8.15 -6.81 -3.82
C PHE A 60 -8.68 -5.38 -3.58
N ILE A 61 -9.14 -5.08 -2.37
CA ILE A 61 -9.54 -3.72 -1.98
C ILE A 61 -8.35 -2.77 -2.14
N THR A 62 -7.14 -3.14 -1.71
CA THR A 62 -5.93 -2.34 -1.92
C THR A 62 -5.64 -2.13 -3.42
N GLY A 63 -5.69 -3.19 -4.22
CA GLY A 63 -5.46 -3.14 -5.67
C GLY A 63 -6.49 -2.30 -6.45
N SER A 64 -7.70 -2.13 -5.91
CA SER A 64 -8.77 -1.34 -6.55
C SER A 64 -8.43 0.15 -6.76
N PHE A 65 -7.49 0.69 -5.97
CA PHE A 65 -6.95 2.03 -6.18
C PHE A 65 -6.19 2.13 -7.50
N GLU A 66 -5.35 1.14 -7.81
CA GLU A 66 -4.57 1.11 -9.06
C GLU A 66 -5.48 0.92 -10.27
N ILE A 67 -6.54 0.11 -10.12
CA ILE A 67 -7.60 -0.02 -11.13
C ILE A 67 -8.20 1.36 -11.44
N GLY A 68 -8.62 2.11 -10.40
CA GLY A 68 -9.17 3.46 -10.57
C GLY A 68 -8.20 4.43 -11.24
N ASN A 69 -6.91 4.35 -10.90
CA ASN A 69 -5.88 5.19 -11.49
C ASN A 69 -5.70 4.90 -13.00
N LEU A 70 -5.59 3.62 -13.35
CA LEU A 70 -5.38 3.14 -14.72
C LEU A 70 -6.53 3.52 -15.67
N LEU A 71 -7.78 3.55 -15.18
CA LEU A 71 -8.95 3.93 -15.98
C LEU A 71 -8.86 5.34 -16.56
N LEU A 72 -8.24 6.28 -15.84
CA LEU A 72 -8.20 7.69 -16.23
C LEU A 72 -6.82 8.21 -16.65
N ILE A 73 -5.74 7.50 -16.34
CA ILE A 73 -4.38 8.05 -16.54
C ILE A 73 -4.07 8.38 -17.99
N VAL A 74 -4.51 7.54 -18.93
CA VAL A 74 -4.34 7.79 -20.38
C VAL A 74 -5.15 9.02 -20.81
N PHE A 75 -6.41 9.09 -20.39
CA PHE A 75 -7.32 10.18 -20.73
C PHE A 75 -6.80 11.53 -20.21
N VAL A 76 -6.43 11.59 -18.92
CA VAL A 76 -5.92 12.80 -18.26
C VAL A 76 -4.59 13.23 -18.87
N SER A 77 -3.68 12.31 -19.18
CA SER A 77 -2.37 12.64 -19.74
C SER A 77 -2.48 13.23 -21.16
N TYR A 78 -3.44 12.74 -21.96
CA TYR A 78 -3.65 13.22 -23.33
C TYR A 78 -4.53 14.49 -23.39
N PHE A 79 -5.73 14.43 -22.82
CA PHE A 79 -6.73 15.51 -22.92
C PHE A 79 -6.59 16.57 -21.83
N GLY A 80 -6.06 16.21 -20.66
CA GLY A 80 -5.98 17.13 -19.52
C GLY A 80 -5.13 18.37 -19.78
N ARG A 81 -4.16 18.31 -20.70
CA ARG A 81 -3.36 19.49 -21.12
C ARG A 81 -4.17 20.55 -21.87
N LYS A 82 -5.27 20.15 -22.53
CA LYS A 82 -6.17 21.04 -23.30
C LYS A 82 -7.27 21.66 -22.44
N LEU A 83 -7.56 21.04 -21.30
CA LEU A 83 -8.57 21.46 -20.33
C LEU A 83 -8.01 22.47 -19.33
N HIS A 84 -8.88 23.04 -18.50
CA HIS A 84 -8.50 23.97 -17.44
C HIS A 84 -7.78 23.21 -16.30
N ARG A 85 -6.45 23.10 -16.39
CA ARG A 85 -5.65 22.20 -15.54
C ARG A 85 -5.87 22.36 -14.03
N PRO A 86 -5.85 23.58 -13.45
CA PRO A 86 -6.13 23.75 -12.02
C PRO A 86 -7.50 23.19 -11.62
N ILE A 87 -8.58 23.55 -12.32
CA ILE A 87 -9.93 23.01 -12.07
C ILE A 87 -9.96 21.47 -12.14
N MET A 88 -9.29 20.85 -13.12
CA MET A 88 -9.21 19.39 -13.20
C MET A 88 -8.51 18.76 -11.99
N ILE A 89 -7.47 19.40 -11.45
CA ILE A 89 -6.82 18.98 -10.19
C ILE A 89 -7.80 19.13 -9.03
N GLY A 90 -8.51 20.26 -8.94
CA GLY A 90 -9.54 20.51 -7.92
C GLY A 90 -10.66 19.48 -7.94
N VAL A 91 -11.21 19.18 -9.12
CA VAL A 91 -12.21 18.11 -9.30
C VAL A 91 -11.64 16.76 -8.87
N GLY A 92 -10.38 16.45 -9.21
CA GLY A 92 -9.71 15.24 -8.73
C GLY A 92 -9.65 15.14 -7.21
N CYS A 93 -9.27 16.22 -6.53
CA CYS A 93 -9.26 16.30 -5.06
C CYS A 93 -10.66 16.13 -4.45
N VAL A 94 -11.70 16.71 -5.05
CA VAL A 94 -13.10 16.50 -4.62
C VAL A 94 -13.52 15.04 -4.77
N VAL A 95 -13.27 14.43 -5.93
CA VAL A 95 -13.58 13.01 -6.19
C VAL A 95 -12.85 12.10 -5.22
N MET A 96 -11.58 12.40 -4.92
CA MET A 96 -10.80 11.68 -3.93
C MET A 96 -11.40 11.81 -2.53
N GLY A 97 -11.84 13.01 -2.13
CA GLY A 97 -12.52 13.25 -0.85
C GLY A 97 -13.87 12.51 -0.74
N LEU A 98 -14.67 12.51 -1.81
CA LEU A 98 -15.90 11.73 -1.91
C LEU A 98 -15.63 10.23 -1.80
N GLY A 99 -14.54 9.75 -2.42
CA GLY A 99 -14.07 8.38 -2.27
C GLY A 99 -13.77 8.02 -0.82
N CYS A 100 -13.01 8.86 -0.10
CA CYS A 100 -12.74 8.65 1.33
C CYS A 100 -14.02 8.68 2.18
N PHE A 101 -14.95 9.59 1.89
CA PHE A 101 -16.24 9.62 2.58
C PHE A 101 -17.04 8.33 2.35
N LEU A 102 -17.06 7.83 1.11
CA LEU A 102 -17.71 6.58 0.76
C LEU A 102 -17.07 5.38 1.49
N MET A 103 -15.75 5.39 1.67
CA MET A 103 -15.06 4.36 2.47
C MET A 103 -15.49 4.39 3.93
N ALA A 104 -15.78 5.55 4.52
CA ALA A 104 -16.27 5.68 5.89
C ALA A 104 -17.76 5.29 6.05
N SER A 105 -18.54 5.39 4.97
CA SER A 105 -20.00 5.19 4.99
C SER A 105 -20.50 3.86 5.60
N PRO A 106 -19.81 2.71 5.46
CA PRO A 106 -20.28 1.45 6.04
C PRO A 106 -20.50 1.53 7.55
N HIS A 107 -19.68 2.29 8.28
CA HIS A 107 -19.85 2.41 9.73
C HIS A 107 -21.22 3.02 10.11
N PHE A 108 -21.72 3.97 9.33
CA PHE A 108 -23.01 4.62 9.58
C PHE A 108 -24.20 3.80 9.08
N LEU A 109 -23.98 2.99 8.05
CA LEU A 109 -25.01 2.11 7.48
C LEU A 109 -25.15 0.81 8.26
N MET A 110 -24.10 0.39 8.97
CA MET A 110 -24.08 -0.82 9.78
C MET A 110 -24.46 -0.51 11.22
N GLY A 111 -25.26 -1.38 11.83
CA GLY A 111 -25.42 -1.37 13.29
C GLY A 111 -24.13 -1.79 13.99
N ARG A 112 -24.06 -1.54 15.31
CA ARG A 112 -22.91 -1.78 16.21
C ARG A 112 -22.09 -3.02 15.86
N TYR A 113 -20.76 -2.88 15.97
CA TYR A 113 -19.83 -3.97 15.85
C TYR A 113 -20.07 -4.97 16.98
N LYS A 114 -20.38 -6.20 16.59
CA LYS A 114 -20.55 -7.33 17.51
C LYS A 114 -19.40 -8.27 17.24
N TYR A 115 -18.50 -8.38 18.20
CA TYR A 115 -17.44 -9.37 18.16
C TYR A 115 -17.91 -10.68 18.78
N GLU A 116 -17.22 -11.76 18.42
CA GLU A 116 -17.44 -13.08 18.99
C GLU A 116 -16.99 -13.08 20.46
N THR A 117 -17.93 -13.26 21.38
CA THR A 117 -17.64 -13.41 22.80
C THR A 117 -18.63 -14.37 23.44
N THR A 118 -18.12 -15.16 24.37
CA THR A 118 -18.94 -16.05 25.19
C THR A 118 -19.45 -15.35 26.46
N ILE A 119 -18.90 -14.18 26.78
CA ILE A 119 -19.20 -13.38 27.96
C ILE A 119 -20.28 -12.35 27.61
N SER A 120 -21.48 -12.50 28.17
CA SER A 120 -22.59 -11.55 27.96
C SER A 120 -22.71 -10.58 29.14
N PRO A 121 -22.60 -9.25 28.93
CA PRO A 121 -22.64 -8.27 30.03
C PRO A 121 -24.06 -7.95 30.54
N THR A 122 -25.14 -8.40 29.87
CA THR A 122 -26.52 -7.90 30.11
C THR A 122 -27.59 -8.96 30.41
N SER A 123 -27.22 -10.22 30.60
CA SER A 123 -28.18 -11.23 31.11
C SER A 123 -27.87 -11.52 32.57
N ASN A 124 -28.86 -11.30 33.46
CA ASN A 124 -28.90 -11.77 34.85
C ASN A 124 -28.07 -13.04 35.03
N LEU A 125 -27.20 -13.05 36.05
CA LEU A 125 -26.30 -14.06 36.66
C LEU A 125 -26.63 -15.59 36.56
N SER A 126 -27.39 -16.01 35.57
CA SER A 126 -28.09 -17.29 35.46
C SER A 126 -27.69 -18.10 34.23
N SER A 127 -26.78 -17.59 33.39
CA SER A 127 -26.21 -18.34 32.27
C SER A 127 -24.69 -18.17 32.19
N ASN A 128 -23.96 -18.76 33.13
CA ASN A 128 -22.50 -18.98 33.08
C ASN A 128 -22.11 -19.97 31.95
N SER A 129 -22.56 -19.76 30.72
CA SER A 129 -22.30 -20.66 29.58
C SER A 129 -20.86 -20.61 29.05
N PHE A 130 -20.06 -19.64 29.51
CA PHE A 130 -18.65 -19.45 29.15
C PHE A 130 -17.66 -20.09 30.14
N LEU A 131 -18.15 -20.62 31.26
CA LEU A 131 -17.37 -21.33 32.26
C LEU A 131 -17.55 -22.85 32.09
N CYS A 132 -16.61 -23.62 32.62
CA CYS A 132 -16.77 -25.06 32.73
C CYS A 132 -17.82 -25.38 33.81
N ILE A 133 -18.91 -26.02 33.40
CA ILE A 133 -19.95 -26.52 34.29
C ILE A 133 -20.25 -27.96 33.88
N GLU A 134 -20.10 -28.90 34.82
CA GLU A 134 -20.44 -30.31 34.61
C GLU A 134 -21.97 -30.48 34.45
N ASN A 135 -22.39 -31.39 33.56
CA ASN A 135 -23.79 -31.82 33.33
C ASN A 135 -24.77 -30.82 32.70
N ARG A 136 -24.30 -29.82 31.93
CA ARG A 136 -25.20 -28.97 31.15
C ARG A 136 -25.46 -29.55 29.76
N THR A 137 -26.70 -29.93 29.46
CA THR A 137 -27.14 -30.19 28.08
C THR A 137 -27.18 -28.85 27.32
N GLN A 138 -26.32 -28.68 26.32
CA GLN A 138 -26.45 -27.53 25.42
C GLN A 138 -27.78 -27.64 24.67
N THR A 139 -28.73 -26.77 24.99
CA THR A 139 -29.84 -26.51 24.08
C THR A 139 -29.26 -25.72 22.91
N LEU A 140 -28.82 -26.41 21.85
CA LEU A 140 -28.66 -25.75 20.56
C LEU A 140 -30.01 -25.07 20.28
N LYS A 141 -30.03 -23.74 20.19
CA LYS A 141 -31.10 -23.05 19.47
C LYS A 141 -30.64 -23.01 18.01
N PRO A 142 -31.05 -23.95 17.13
CA PRO A 142 -31.06 -23.66 15.71
C PRO A 142 -32.21 -22.68 15.53
N THR A 143 -31.90 -21.40 15.42
CA THR A 143 -32.91 -20.44 14.98
C THR A 143 -32.27 -19.45 14.05
N GLN A 144 -31.98 -19.94 12.85
CA GLN A 144 -32.38 -19.25 11.62
C GLN A 144 -32.23 -20.21 10.45
N ASP A 145 -33.23 -20.18 9.57
CA ASP A 145 -33.22 -20.88 8.30
C ASP A 145 -31.94 -20.46 7.53
N PRO A 146 -31.11 -21.39 7.00
CA PRO A 146 -29.85 -21.06 6.34
C PRO A 146 -30.02 -20.03 5.21
N THR A 147 -31.19 -20.05 4.57
CA THR A 147 -31.60 -19.15 3.48
C THR A 147 -31.96 -17.73 3.92
N GLU A 148 -32.40 -17.51 5.17
CA GLU A 148 -32.60 -16.16 5.73
C GLU A 148 -31.32 -15.59 6.35
N CYS A 149 -30.43 -16.43 6.88
CA CYS A 149 -29.16 -15.99 7.46
C CYS A 149 -28.22 -15.35 6.41
N VAL A 150 -28.27 -15.86 5.17
CA VAL A 150 -27.50 -15.32 4.02
C VAL A 150 -27.98 -13.91 3.61
N LYS A 151 -29.15 -13.46 4.06
CA LYS A 151 -29.66 -12.08 3.86
C LYS A 151 -29.20 -11.09 4.94
N GLU A 152 -28.20 -11.39 5.78
CA GLU A 152 -27.60 -10.35 6.63
C GLU A 152 -26.67 -9.45 5.78
N THR A 153 -27.19 -8.28 5.40
CA THR A 153 -26.63 -7.22 4.55
C THR A 153 -25.22 -6.72 4.93
N LYS A 154 -24.60 -7.25 5.99
CA LYS A 154 -23.25 -6.90 6.48
C LYS A 154 -22.11 -7.48 5.62
N SER A 155 -22.34 -8.60 4.91
CA SER A 155 -21.31 -9.31 4.13
C SER A 155 -20.86 -8.57 2.85
N LEU A 156 -21.66 -7.65 2.30
CA LEU A 156 -21.32 -6.91 1.07
C LEU A 156 -20.89 -5.45 1.31
N MET A 157 -20.90 -4.95 2.55
CA MET A 157 -20.61 -3.54 2.84
C MET A 157 -19.14 -3.15 2.57
N TRP A 158 -18.22 -4.12 2.55
CA TRP A 158 -16.83 -3.88 2.12
C TRP A 158 -16.71 -3.41 0.66
N ILE A 159 -17.75 -3.62 -0.17
CA ILE A 159 -17.82 -3.10 -1.55
C ILE A 159 -17.79 -1.56 -1.55
N TYR A 160 -18.36 -0.89 -0.54
CA TYR A 160 -18.27 0.57 -0.43
C TYR A 160 -16.82 1.04 -0.23
N VAL A 161 -16.04 0.29 0.56
CA VAL A 161 -14.61 0.55 0.75
C VAL A 161 -13.86 0.34 -0.57
N LEU A 162 -14.20 -0.71 -1.32
CA LEU A 162 -13.64 -0.98 -2.64
C LEU A 162 -13.95 0.14 -3.64
N ILE A 163 -15.22 0.50 -3.82
CA ILE A 163 -15.64 1.56 -4.75
C ILE A 163 -15.03 2.91 -4.32
N GLY A 164 -15.02 3.20 -3.02
CA GLY A 164 -14.42 4.41 -2.49
C GLY A 164 -12.90 4.48 -2.74
N ASN A 165 -12.18 3.37 -2.62
CA ASN A 165 -10.75 3.31 -2.94
C ASN A 165 -10.48 3.40 -4.46
N THR A 166 -11.38 2.88 -5.30
CA THR A 166 -11.34 3.10 -6.76
C THR A 166 -11.59 4.58 -7.10
N MET A 167 -12.58 5.23 -6.48
CA MET A 167 -12.82 6.68 -6.64
C MET A 167 -11.62 7.49 -6.17
N ARG A 168 -10.95 7.08 -5.09
CA ARG A 168 -9.67 7.67 -4.65
C ARG A 168 -8.60 7.58 -5.74
N GLY A 169 -8.50 6.42 -6.40
CA GLY A 169 -7.59 6.19 -7.53
C GLY A 169 -7.86 7.10 -8.73
N ILE A 170 -9.13 7.24 -9.09
CA ILE A 170 -9.65 8.13 -10.14
C ILE A 170 -9.30 9.59 -9.82
N GLY A 171 -9.58 10.04 -8.60
CA GLY A 171 -9.35 11.42 -8.16
C GLY A 171 -7.86 11.80 -8.05
N GLU A 172 -6.98 10.84 -7.75
CA GLU A 172 -5.53 11.08 -7.68
C GLU A 172 -4.90 11.31 -9.06
N THR A 173 -5.42 10.66 -10.10
CA THR A 173 -4.86 10.66 -11.45
C THR A 173 -4.48 12.05 -12.01
N PRO A 174 -5.33 13.09 -11.95
CA PRO A 174 -4.99 14.43 -12.47
C PRO A 174 -3.95 15.20 -11.67
N ILE A 175 -3.73 14.89 -10.39
CA ILE A 175 -2.97 15.76 -9.47
C ILE A 175 -1.52 15.91 -9.92
N MET A 176 -0.84 14.79 -10.16
CA MET A 176 0.59 14.79 -10.46
C MET A 176 0.92 15.24 -11.90
N PRO A 177 0.32 14.65 -12.96
CA PRO A 177 0.66 15.03 -14.33
C PRO A 177 0.28 16.49 -14.65
N LEU A 178 -0.92 16.92 -14.23
CA LEU A 178 -1.37 18.27 -14.53
C LEU A 178 -0.68 19.30 -13.64
N GLY A 179 -0.41 18.98 -12.38
CA GLY A 179 0.31 19.85 -11.45
C GLY A 179 1.74 20.17 -11.93
N ILE A 180 2.49 19.13 -12.32
CA ILE A 180 3.85 19.31 -12.87
C ILE A 180 3.80 20.11 -14.17
N SER A 181 2.91 19.75 -15.09
CA SER A 181 2.81 20.47 -16.38
C SER A 181 2.47 21.95 -16.22
N TYR A 182 1.66 22.30 -15.20
CA TYR A 182 1.31 23.69 -14.92
C TYR A 182 2.52 24.44 -14.32
N ILE A 183 3.31 23.80 -13.46
CA ILE A 183 4.53 24.41 -12.94
C ILE A 183 5.54 24.66 -14.07
N GLU A 184 5.74 23.70 -14.96
CA GLU A 184 6.69 23.82 -16.06
C GLU A 184 6.33 24.93 -17.06
N ASP A 185 5.03 25.17 -17.30
CA ASP A 185 4.58 26.19 -18.24
C ASP A 185 4.73 27.63 -17.70
N PHE A 186 4.74 27.84 -16.38
CA PHE A 186 4.76 29.18 -15.78
C PHE A 186 5.94 29.47 -14.84
N ALA A 187 6.73 28.48 -14.44
CA ALA A 187 7.96 28.69 -13.70
C ALA A 187 9.09 29.12 -14.65
N LYS A 188 9.98 30.01 -14.18
CA LYS A 188 11.26 30.20 -14.86
C LYS A 188 12.02 28.86 -14.83
N SER A 189 12.67 28.50 -15.94
CA SER A 189 13.40 27.23 -16.10
C SER A 189 14.41 26.95 -14.97
N GLU A 190 14.98 28.00 -14.39
CA GLU A 190 15.91 27.95 -13.26
C GLU A 190 15.26 27.54 -11.92
N ASN A 191 13.98 27.87 -11.71
CA ASN A 191 13.25 27.63 -10.45
C ASN A 191 12.39 26.35 -10.48
N SER A 192 12.11 25.79 -11.66
CA SER A 192 11.29 24.58 -11.80
C SER A 192 11.82 23.36 -11.00
N PRO A 193 13.13 23.06 -11.01
CA PRO A 193 13.67 21.94 -10.23
C PRO A 193 13.48 22.11 -8.71
N LEU A 194 13.56 23.34 -8.20
CA LEU A 194 13.34 23.66 -6.78
C LEU A 194 11.88 23.41 -6.39
N TYR A 195 10.94 23.80 -7.25
CA TYR A 195 9.50 23.59 -7.02
C TYR A 195 9.11 22.12 -7.05
N ILE A 196 9.69 21.34 -7.97
CA ILE A 196 9.52 19.88 -7.99
C ILE A 196 10.08 19.24 -6.71
N GLY A 197 11.24 19.72 -6.22
CA GLY A 197 11.81 19.27 -4.95
C GLY A 197 10.89 19.50 -3.74
N ILE A 198 10.23 20.67 -3.67
CA ILE A 198 9.26 20.98 -2.60
C ILE A 198 8.05 20.03 -2.66
N LEU A 199 7.56 19.71 -3.86
CA LEU A 199 6.45 18.76 -4.04
C LEU A 199 6.81 17.35 -3.55
N GLU A 200 8.02 16.88 -3.84
CA GLU A 200 8.48 15.57 -3.36
C GLU A 200 8.66 15.52 -1.84
N VAL A 201 9.02 16.64 -1.19
CA VAL A 201 9.00 16.72 0.29
C VAL A 201 7.57 16.61 0.82
N GLY A 202 6.61 17.34 0.24
CA GLY A 202 5.19 17.26 0.63
C GLY A 202 4.63 15.84 0.51
N LYS A 203 5.06 15.10 -0.51
CA LYS A 203 4.72 13.69 -0.72
C LYS A 203 5.16 12.77 0.42
N ILE A 204 6.26 13.07 1.11
CA ILE A 204 6.79 12.23 2.20
C ILE A 204 6.22 12.62 3.57
N VAL A 205 5.82 13.87 3.77
CA VAL A 205 5.16 14.32 5.02
C VAL A 205 3.79 13.66 5.20
N GLY A 206 3.01 13.52 4.12
CA GLY A 206 1.68 12.88 4.16
C GLY A 206 1.67 11.48 4.80
N PRO A 207 2.54 10.54 4.37
CA PRO A 207 2.70 9.21 4.96
C PRO A 207 2.96 9.21 6.47
N ILE A 208 3.78 10.12 6.98
CA ILE A 208 4.08 10.22 8.42
C ILE A 208 2.80 10.55 9.19
N ILE A 209 2.07 11.58 8.74
CA ILE A 209 0.79 11.98 9.34
C ILE A 209 -0.23 10.83 9.25
N GLY A 210 -0.29 10.12 8.13
CA GLY A 210 -1.23 9.02 7.94
C GLY A 210 -0.98 7.80 8.83
N LEU A 211 0.28 7.46 9.09
CA LEU A 211 0.61 6.39 10.04
C LEU A 211 0.31 6.82 11.48
N LEU A 212 0.62 8.05 11.87
CA LEU A 212 0.30 8.55 13.21
C LEU A 212 -1.22 8.58 13.45
N LEU A 213 -1.99 9.08 12.48
CA LEU A 213 -3.45 9.09 12.52
C LEU A 213 -4.01 7.66 12.56
N GLY A 214 -3.44 6.75 11.75
CA GLY A 214 -3.78 5.34 11.75
C GLY A 214 -3.53 4.69 13.11
N SER A 215 -2.34 4.88 13.69
CA SER A 215 -2.00 4.37 15.02
C SER A 215 -3.01 4.83 16.07
N PHE A 216 -3.35 6.12 16.06
CA PHE A 216 -4.28 6.69 17.03
C PHE A 216 -5.67 6.06 16.91
N PHE A 217 -6.26 6.04 15.71
CA PHE A 217 -7.60 5.49 15.52
C PHE A 217 -7.65 3.96 15.58
N ALA A 218 -6.55 3.24 15.35
CA ALA A 218 -6.48 1.81 15.63
C ALA A 218 -6.58 1.50 17.14
N HIS A 219 -6.11 2.41 18.00
CA HIS A 219 -6.17 2.24 19.45
C HIS A 219 -7.54 2.57 20.05
N VAL A 220 -8.33 3.40 19.38
CA VAL A 220 -9.68 3.79 19.81
C VAL A 220 -10.71 2.76 19.31
N TYR A 221 -11.57 2.25 20.18
CA TYR A 221 -12.59 1.25 19.79
C TYR A 221 -13.58 1.79 18.75
N VAL A 222 -13.99 0.94 17.80
CA VAL A 222 -14.79 1.32 16.62
C VAL A 222 -16.10 2.05 16.93
N ASP A 223 -16.80 1.63 17.99
CA ASP A 223 -18.12 2.15 18.40
C ASP A 223 -18.00 3.22 19.52
N ILE A 224 -16.99 4.08 19.43
CA ILE A 224 -16.72 5.16 20.39
C ILE A 224 -17.98 5.99 20.71
N GLY A 225 -18.19 6.27 22.00
CA GLY A 225 -19.33 7.07 22.49
C GLY A 225 -20.66 6.32 22.56
N SER A 226 -20.76 5.11 22.01
CA SER A 226 -21.97 4.27 22.07
C SER A 226 -21.85 3.04 22.99
N VAL A 227 -20.62 2.69 23.38
CA VAL A 227 -20.27 1.60 24.29
C VAL A 227 -19.29 2.13 25.33
N ASN A 228 -19.49 1.78 26.60
CA ASN A 228 -18.52 2.05 27.65
C ASN A 228 -17.32 1.12 27.47
N THR A 229 -16.13 1.70 27.28
CA THR A 229 -14.90 0.93 27.08
C THR A 229 -14.52 0.09 28.30
N ASP A 230 -14.95 0.49 29.49
CA ASP A 230 -14.66 -0.20 30.75
C ASP A 230 -15.43 -1.53 30.88
N ASP A 231 -16.55 -1.67 30.16
CA ASP A 231 -17.34 -2.91 30.12
C ASP A 231 -16.79 -3.92 29.10
N LEU A 232 -15.84 -3.52 28.25
CA LEU A 232 -15.25 -4.40 27.23
C LEU A 232 -14.32 -5.43 27.88
N THR A 233 -14.39 -6.66 27.39
CA THR A 233 -13.53 -7.78 27.81
C THR A 233 -12.33 -7.99 26.89
N ILE A 234 -12.07 -7.03 25.99
CA ILE A 234 -11.02 -7.10 24.98
C ILE A 234 -10.11 -5.88 25.05
N THR A 235 -8.84 -6.06 24.71
CA THR A 235 -7.83 -5.00 24.64
C THR A 235 -7.38 -4.78 23.19
N PRO A 236 -6.67 -3.68 22.87
CA PRO A 236 -6.15 -3.44 21.52
C PRO A 236 -5.20 -4.51 20.95
N THR A 237 -4.66 -5.39 21.81
CA THR A 237 -3.86 -6.55 21.39
C THR A 237 -4.71 -7.77 21.00
N ASP A 238 -6.00 -7.78 21.34
CA ASP A 238 -6.90 -8.88 20.98
C ASP A 238 -7.21 -8.86 19.47
N THR A 239 -7.19 -10.04 18.85
CA THR A 239 -7.51 -10.28 17.43
C THR A 239 -8.96 -9.95 17.05
N ARG A 240 -9.84 -9.76 18.04
CA ARG A 240 -11.25 -9.35 17.87
C ARG A 240 -11.41 -7.83 17.94
N TRP A 241 -10.41 -7.11 18.42
CA TRP A 241 -10.42 -5.66 18.49
C TRP A 241 -10.50 -5.05 17.09
N VAL A 242 -11.42 -4.09 16.95
CA VAL A 242 -11.55 -3.23 15.78
C VAL A 242 -11.46 -1.78 16.24
N GLY A 243 -10.49 -1.07 15.70
CA GLY A 243 -10.29 0.36 15.91
C GLY A 243 -11.25 1.21 15.08
N ALA A 244 -11.37 2.49 15.41
CA ALA A 244 -12.22 3.49 14.75
C ALA A 244 -11.72 3.92 13.36
N TRP A 245 -11.55 2.94 12.47
CA TRP A 245 -11.00 3.06 11.12
C TRP A 245 -11.77 4.05 10.23
N TRP A 246 -13.05 4.32 10.51
CA TRP A 246 -13.89 5.21 9.73
C TRP A 246 -13.58 6.70 9.98
N ILE A 247 -13.11 7.06 11.18
CA ILE A 247 -12.90 8.47 11.56
C ILE A 247 -11.80 9.09 10.71
N GLY A 248 -10.67 8.40 10.55
CA GLY A 248 -9.58 8.95 9.75
C GLY A 248 -9.91 9.02 8.26
N PHE A 249 -10.84 8.21 7.74
CA PHE A 249 -11.37 8.39 6.39
C PHE A 249 -12.19 9.68 6.25
N LEU A 250 -12.96 10.08 7.27
CA LEU A 250 -13.63 11.38 7.29
C LEU A 250 -12.65 12.55 7.38
N VAL A 251 -11.60 12.41 8.19
CA VAL A 251 -10.51 13.40 8.23
C VAL A 251 -9.87 13.52 6.86
N CYS A 252 -9.54 12.40 6.21
CA CYS A 252 -8.99 12.39 4.86
C CYS A 252 -9.96 13.02 3.85
N ALA A 253 -11.27 12.73 3.93
CA ALA A 253 -12.29 13.34 3.08
C ALA A 253 -12.31 14.87 3.22
N GLY A 254 -12.34 15.37 4.46
CA GLY A 254 -12.32 16.81 4.74
C GLY A 254 -11.04 17.49 4.25
N VAL A 255 -9.87 16.89 4.50
CA VAL A 255 -8.58 17.43 4.02
C VAL A 255 -8.53 17.46 2.49
N ASN A 256 -8.94 16.40 1.80
CA ASN A 256 -8.96 16.35 0.34
C ASN A 256 -9.90 17.41 -0.26
N ILE A 257 -11.10 17.58 0.30
CA ILE A 257 -12.04 18.62 -0.15
C ILE A 257 -11.49 20.02 0.14
N LEU A 258 -10.93 20.26 1.33
CA LEU A 258 -10.36 21.56 1.70
C LEU A 258 -9.20 21.95 0.76
N THR A 259 -8.31 21.01 0.46
CA THR A 259 -7.20 21.24 -0.49
C THR A 259 -7.67 21.47 -1.92
N SER A 260 -8.91 21.08 -2.28
CA SER A 260 -9.48 21.34 -3.61
C SER A 260 -9.87 22.80 -3.84
N ILE A 261 -10.27 23.53 -2.78
CA ILE A 261 -10.89 24.85 -2.89
C ILE A 261 -10.02 25.84 -3.67
N PRO A 262 -8.71 26.01 -3.37
CA PRO A 262 -7.86 26.94 -4.11
C PRO A 262 -7.83 26.69 -5.62
N PHE A 263 -7.93 25.43 -6.06
CA PHE A 263 -7.82 25.04 -7.46
C PHE A 263 -8.91 25.59 -8.37
N PHE A 264 -10.09 25.88 -7.81
CA PHE A 264 -11.21 26.48 -8.54
C PHE A 264 -11.03 27.98 -8.81
N PHE A 265 -10.13 28.66 -8.10
CA PHE A 265 -9.88 30.09 -8.23
C PHE A 265 -8.63 30.43 -9.06
N PHE A 266 -7.79 29.44 -9.40
CA PHE A 266 -6.63 29.68 -10.25
C PHE A 266 -7.05 29.91 -11.71
N PRO A 267 -6.42 30.85 -12.42
CA PRO A 267 -6.71 31.09 -13.83
C PRO A 267 -6.18 29.94 -14.71
N LYS A 268 -6.75 29.78 -15.91
CA LYS A 268 -6.28 28.79 -16.90
C LYS A 268 -4.81 28.99 -17.28
N THR A 269 -4.39 30.25 -17.32
CA THR A 269 -3.03 30.69 -17.62
C THR A 269 -2.65 31.83 -16.67
N LEU A 270 -1.48 31.74 -16.03
CA LEU A 270 -0.98 32.85 -15.22
C LEU A 270 -0.62 34.03 -16.13
N PRO A 271 -0.99 35.28 -15.79
CA PRO A 271 -0.54 36.45 -16.53
C PRO A 271 0.99 36.51 -16.50
N LYS A 272 1.65 36.48 -17.68
CA LYS A 272 3.08 36.77 -17.77
C LYS A 272 3.25 38.21 -17.27
N LYS A 273 4.12 38.44 -16.27
CA LYS A 273 4.44 39.81 -15.81
C LYS A 273 5.05 40.58 -16.98
N GLU A 274 4.30 41.47 -17.59
CA GLU A 274 4.79 42.53 -18.47
C GLU A 274 5.52 43.59 -17.62
N LEU A 275 6.86 43.50 -17.62
CA LEU A 275 7.88 44.53 -17.33
C LEU A 275 9.21 43.71 -17.28
N GLN A 276 10.20 43.82 -18.17
CA GLN A 276 10.71 44.98 -18.90
C GLN A 276 11.75 44.50 -19.93
N ASP A 277 11.51 44.79 -21.22
CA ASP A 277 12.45 45.28 -22.25
C ASP A 277 12.00 44.86 -23.66
N ASN A 278 11.49 45.88 -24.38
CA ASN A 278 10.87 45.83 -25.71
C ASN A 278 11.84 45.56 -26.87
N VAL A 279 12.95 44.84 -26.64
CA VAL A 279 13.90 44.45 -27.69
C VAL A 279 13.79 42.96 -28.05
N ASP A 280 13.25 42.13 -27.15
CA ASP A 280 13.14 40.68 -27.38
C ASP A 280 11.75 40.21 -27.87
N VAL A 281 10.72 41.05 -27.81
CA VAL A 281 9.33 40.67 -28.13
C VAL A 281 9.18 40.20 -29.59
N THR A 282 9.88 40.83 -30.54
CA THR A 282 9.77 40.48 -31.97
C THR A 282 10.48 39.18 -32.33
N LYS A 283 11.48 38.76 -31.53
CA LYS A 283 12.19 37.49 -31.70
C LYS A 283 11.41 36.35 -31.03
N TYR A 284 10.82 36.63 -29.87
CA TYR A 284 9.96 35.67 -29.16
C TYR A 284 8.62 35.44 -29.85
N GLU A 285 7.94 36.44 -30.42
CA GLU A 285 6.69 36.24 -31.18
C GLU A 285 6.91 35.41 -32.47
N LYS A 286 8.07 35.57 -33.13
CA LYS A 286 8.42 34.75 -34.31
C LYS A 286 8.72 33.31 -33.91
N VAL A 287 9.38 33.08 -32.77
CA VAL A 287 9.63 31.74 -32.22
C VAL A 287 8.33 31.10 -31.71
N GLU A 288 7.42 31.86 -31.11
CA GLU A 288 6.13 31.38 -30.58
C GLU A 288 5.15 31.04 -31.72
N LYS A 289 5.08 31.86 -32.79
CA LYS A 289 4.34 31.51 -34.03
C LYS A 289 4.95 30.32 -34.77
N HIS A 290 6.27 30.13 -34.73
CA HIS A 290 6.90 28.95 -35.31
C HIS A 290 6.66 27.70 -34.44
N ARG A 291 6.66 27.83 -33.12
CA ARG A 291 6.35 26.75 -32.16
C ARG A 291 4.87 26.35 -32.17
N GLU A 292 3.96 27.29 -32.43
CA GLU A 292 2.53 27.03 -32.65
C GLU A 292 2.26 26.43 -34.03
N LYS A 293 2.96 26.86 -35.09
CA LYS A 293 2.86 26.22 -36.41
C LYS A 293 3.40 24.78 -36.40
N VAL A 294 4.54 24.53 -35.74
CA VAL A 294 5.07 23.17 -35.54
C VAL A 294 4.14 22.31 -34.66
N LYS A 295 3.44 22.91 -33.67
CA LYS A 295 2.40 22.21 -32.89
C LYS A 295 1.10 21.96 -33.67
N LYS A 296 0.77 22.77 -34.67
CA LYS A 296 -0.41 22.59 -35.55
C LYS A 296 -0.13 21.62 -36.70
N GLU A 297 1.11 21.52 -37.20
CA GLU A 297 1.53 20.52 -38.19
C GLU A 297 1.77 19.14 -37.57
N ASN A 298 2.17 19.05 -36.29
CA ASN A 298 2.27 17.77 -35.56
C ASN A 298 0.90 17.25 -35.03
N LEU A 299 -0.18 17.47 -35.77
CA LEU A 299 -1.50 16.90 -35.49
C LEU A 299 -1.62 15.41 -35.91
N GLY A 300 -0.50 14.69 -35.88
CA GLY A 300 -0.37 13.25 -36.15
C GLY A 300 0.02 12.43 -34.91
N ILE A 301 -0.37 12.84 -33.70
CA ILE A 301 0.07 12.19 -32.45
C ILE A 301 -0.34 10.70 -32.36
N THR A 302 -1.39 10.26 -33.07
CA THR A 302 -1.74 8.83 -33.17
C THR A 302 -0.87 8.04 -34.16
N LYS A 303 -0.23 8.70 -35.12
CA LYS A 303 0.69 8.04 -36.07
C LYS A 303 2.08 7.79 -35.46
N ASP A 304 2.55 8.65 -34.55
CA ASP A 304 3.88 8.52 -33.94
C ASP A 304 3.87 7.73 -32.61
N PHE A 305 2.71 7.61 -31.94
CA PHE A 305 2.60 6.88 -30.67
C PHE A 305 2.92 5.39 -30.79
N LEU A 306 2.40 4.71 -31.82
CA LEU A 306 2.67 3.30 -32.08
C LEU A 306 4.16 3.03 -32.37
N PRO A 307 4.82 3.81 -33.25
CA PRO A 307 6.27 3.75 -33.43
C PRO A 307 7.08 3.95 -32.15
N PHE A 308 6.77 4.96 -31.32
CA PHE A 308 7.49 5.19 -30.06
C PHE A 308 7.28 4.06 -29.04
N MET A 309 6.06 3.53 -28.94
CA MET A 309 5.76 2.36 -28.11
C MET A 309 6.53 1.14 -28.59
N LYS A 310 6.57 0.90 -29.90
CA LYS A 310 7.36 -0.19 -30.50
C LYS A 310 8.85 -0.02 -30.23
N SER A 311 9.38 1.18 -30.42
CA SER A 311 10.78 1.55 -30.13
C SER A 311 11.16 1.24 -28.66
N LEU A 312 10.34 1.67 -27.71
CA LEU A 312 10.55 1.41 -26.28
C LEU A 312 10.48 -0.08 -25.93
N CYS A 313 9.48 -0.80 -26.46
CA CYS A 313 9.34 -2.24 -26.23
C CYS A 313 10.45 -3.07 -26.90
N CYS A 314 11.05 -2.57 -27.99
CA CYS A 314 12.20 -3.18 -28.64
C CYS A 314 13.54 -2.80 -27.98
N ASN A 315 13.58 -1.78 -27.11
CA ASN A 315 14.80 -1.41 -26.37
C ASN A 315 15.07 -2.45 -25.26
N PRO A 316 16.12 -3.27 -25.38
CA PRO A 316 16.36 -4.37 -24.45
C PRO A 316 16.71 -3.89 -23.04
N ILE A 317 17.43 -2.76 -22.91
CA ILE A 317 17.79 -2.20 -21.60
C ILE A 317 16.54 -1.70 -20.88
N TYR A 318 15.64 -1.04 -21.60
CA TYR A 318 14.39 -0.52 -21.04
C TYR A 318 13.46 -1.66 -20.58
N MET A 319 13.31 -2.71 -21.38
CA MET A 319 12.46 -3.86 -21.02
C MET A 319 13.03 -4.66 -19.85
N LEU A 320 14.34 -4.91 -19.83
CA LEU A 320 15.00 -5.55 -18.69
C LEU A 320 14.89 -4.70 -17.41
N PHE A 321 15.03 -3.38 -17.53
CA PHE A 321 14.84 -2.47 -16.40
C PHE A 321 13.41 -2.52 -15.89
N SER A 322 12.43 -2.45 -16.79
CA SER A 322 11.02 -2.52 -16.43
C SER A 322 10.67 -3.85 -15.74
N LEU A 323 11.18 -4.98 -16.26
CA LEU A 323 11.04 -6.27 -15.59
C LEU A 323 11.68 -6.30 -14.20
N THR A 324 12.91 -5.77 -14.07
CA THR A 324 13.61 -5.65 -12.78
C THR A 324 12.77 -4.86 -11.77
N SER A 325 12.27 -3.70 -12.16
CA SER A 325 11.45 -2.85 -11.29
C SER A 325 10.10 -3.47 -10.94
N VAL A 326 9.43 -4.16 -11.88
CA VAL A 326 8.19 -4.89 -11.59
C VAL A 326 8.42 -5.92 -10.48
N LEU A 327 9.48 -6.73 -10.58
CA LEU A 327 9.83 -7.73 -9.57
C LEU A 327 10.20 -7.08 -8.23
N GLN A 328 11.02 -6.01 -8.24
CA GLN A 328 11.42 -5.32 -7.01
C GLN A 328 10.23 -4.65 -6.31
N ILE A 329 9.40 -3.90 -7.06
CA ILE A 329 8.23 -3.22 -6.51
C ILE A 329 7.17 -4.21 -6.05
N ASN A 330 7.01 -5.34 -6.73
CA ASN A 330 6.13 -6.41 -6.27
C ASN A 330 6.55 -6.92 -4.88
N GLY A 331 7.82 -7.29 -4.70
CA GLY A 331 8.33 -7.72 -3.40
C GLY A 331 8.23 -6.64 -2.31
N PHE A 332 8.50 -5.38 -2.67
CA PHE A 332 8.37 -4.24 -1.77
C PHE A 332 6.91 -3.99 -1.37
N ALA A 333 5.98 -3.96 -2.32
CA ALA A 333 4.55 -3.70 -2.08
C ALA A 333 3.94 -4.76 -1.17
N ASN A 334 4.29 -6.04 -1.36
CA ASN A 334 3.84 -7.14 -0.49
C ASN A 334 4.33 -6.96 0.95
N THR A 335 5.63 -6.66 1.10
CA THR A 335 6.21 -6.44 2.42
C THR A 335 5.57 -5.23 3.09
N PHE A 336 5.45 -4.09 2.41
CA PHE A 336 4.91 -2.86 2.99
C PHE A 336 3.43 -2.98 3.37
N THR A 337 2.60 -3.54 2.50
CA THR A 337 1.13 -3.63 2.70
C THR A 337 0.77 -4.47 3.93
N PHE A 338 1.47 -5.59 4.14
CA PHE A 338 1.16 -6.53 5.22
C PHE A 338 2.12 -6.44 6.40
N LEU A 339 3.00 -5.43 6.44
CA LEU A 339 3.93 -5.21 7.56
C LEU A 339 3.22 -5.03 8.91
N PRO A 340 2.12 -4.25 9.03
CA PRO A 340 1.40 -4.16 10.30
C PRO A 340 0.91 -5.52 10.79
N LYS A 341 0.34 -6.32 9.87
CA LYS A 341 -0.14 -7.68 10.15
C LYS A 341 1.01 -8.62 10.53
N TYR A 342 2.15 -8.51 9.86
CA TYR A 342 3.35 -9.28 10.23
C TYR A 342 3.83 -8.93 11.63
N LEU A 343 3.92 -7.64 12.00
CA LEU A 343 4.34 -7.24 13.34
C LEU A 343 3.39 -7.73 14.43
N GLU A 344 2.09 -7.67 14.16
CA GLU A 344 1.04 -8.17 15.05
C GLU A 344 1.18 -9.68 15.29
N GLN A 345 1.27 -10.47 14.23
CA GLN A 345 1.34 -11.93 14.35
C GLN A 345 2.71 -12.40 14.87
N GLN A 346 3.80 -11.86 14.33
CA GLN A 346 5.17 -12.29 14.64
C GLN A 346 5.60 -11.89 16.05
N TYR A 347 5.31 -10.66 16.48
CA TYR A 347 5.79 -10.10 17.75
C TYR A 347 4.69 -9.87 18.79
N GLY A 348 3.42 -10.10 18.46
CA GLY A 348 2.31 -9.95 19.41
C GLY A 348 2.00 -8.51 19.80
N LYS A 349 2.31 -7.55 18.92
CA LYS A 349 1.99 -6.13 19.14
C LYS A 349 0.59 -5.81 18.66
N SER A 350 -0.05 -4.83 19.28
CA SER A 350 -1.34 -4.32 18.78
C SER A 350 -1.17 -3.71 17.39
N THR A 351 -2.24 -3.64 16.60
CA THR A 351 -2.19 -2.96 15.29
C THR A 351 -1.75 -1.49 15.46
N SER A 352 -2.19 -0.79 16.51
CA SER A 352 -1.81 0.60 16.78
C SER A 352 -0.30 0.75 16.99
N GLU A 353 0.30 -0.08 17.84
CA GLU A 353 1.75 -0.06 18.11
C GLU A 353 2.54 -0.40 16.85
N ALA A 354 2.10 -1.41 16.08
CA ALA A 354 2.76 -1.79 14.84
C ALA A 354 2.80 -0.63 13.83
N VAL A 355 1.68 0.04 13.61
CA VAL A 355 1.59 1.20 12.69
C VAL A 355 2.45 2.37 13.18
N PHE A 356 2.46 2.65 14.49
CA PHE A 356 3.31 3.67 15.08
C PHE A 356 4.80 3.41 14.82
N LEU A 357 5.25 2.19 15.10
CA LEU A 357 6.64 1.78 14.92
C LEU A 357 7.08 1.89 13.46
N ILE A 358 6.23 1.51 12.51
CA ILE A 358 6.52 1.67 11.06
C ILE A 358 6.74 3.15 10.72
N GLY A 359 5.87 4.04 11.23
CA GLY A 359 5.96 5.47 10.96
C GLY A 359 7.23 6.13 11.49
N VAL A 360 7.63 5.78 12.71
CA VAL A 360 8.80 6.38 13.38
C VAL A 360 10.12 5.81 12.86
N TYR A 361 10.20 4.49 12.64
CA TYR A 361 11.48 3.84 12.29
C TYR A 361 11.75 3.78 10.79
N SER A 362 10.72 3.66 9.93
CA SER A 362 10.95 3.45 8.49
C SER A 362 10.98 4.74 7.67
N LEU A 363 10.16 5.75 7.97
CA LEU A 363 9.99 6.92 7.10
C LEU A 363 11.10 8.00 7.21
N PRO A 364 11.56 8.42 8.40
CA PRO A 364 12.62 9.43 8.49
C PRO A 364 13.93 9.04 7.78
N PRO A 365 14.42 7.78 7.88
CA PRO A 365 15.60 7.35 7.14
C PRO A 365 15.41 7.39 5.61
N VAL A 366 14.19 7.14 5.13
CA VAL A 366 13.86 7.26 3.70
C VAL A 366 14.04 8.71 3.23
N CYS A 367 13.55 9.69 3.99
CA CYS A 367 13.74 11.12 3.69
C CYS A 367 15.23 11.46 3.57
N LEU A 368 16.02 11.07 4.57
CA LEU A 368 17.45 11.39 4.64
C LEU A 368 18.21 10.74 3.49
N GLY A 369 17.94 9.47 3.17
CA GLY A 369 18.63 8.77 2.09
C GLY A 369 18.28 9.33 0.71
N TYR A 370 17.05 9.78 0.45
CA TYR A 370 16.74 10.49 -0.80
C TYR A 370 17.53 11.79 -0.95
N LEU A 371 17.61 12.61 0.10
CA LEU A 371 18.36 13.86 0.08
C LEU A 371 19.86 13.62 -0.15
N ILE A 372 20.45 12.67 0.58
CA ILE A 372 21.86 12.33 0.49
C ILE A 372 22.17 11.71 -0.88
N SER A 373 21.31 10.85 -1.41
CA SER A 373 21.47 10.24 -2.73
C SER A 373 21.48 11.29 -3.84
N GLY A 374 20.56 12.25 -3.79
CA GLY A 374 20.51 13.37 -4.74
C GLY A 374 21.74 14.26 -4.64
N PHE A 375 22.20 14.54 -3.41
CA PHE A 375 23.42 15.30 -3.16
C PHE A 375 24.68 14.61 -3.71
N ILE A 376 24.83 13.30 -3.48
CA ILE A 376 25.95 12.48 -3.98
C ILE A 376 25.97 12.50 -5.52
N MET A 377 24.83 12.25 -6.16
CA MET A 377 24.71 12.27 -7.63
C MET A 377 25.10 13.63 -8.21
N LYS A 378 24.72 14.73 -7.55
CA LYS A 378 25.05 16.10 -7.97
C LYS A 378 26.52 16.45 -7.74
N LYS A 379 27.03 16.24 -6.53
CA LYS A 379 28.39 16.66 -6.12
C LYS A 379 29.47 15.92 -6.91
N PHE A 380 29.28 14.62 -7.11
CA PHE A 380 30.29 13.77 -7.77
C PHE A 380 30.05 13.60 -9.28
N LYS A 381 29.04 14.27 -9.85
CA LYS A 381 28.68 14.21 -11.28
C LYS A 381 28.69 12.77 -11.82
N ILE A 382 28.04 11.86 -11.09
CA ILE A 382 28.09 10.42 -11.37
C ILE A 382 27.51 10.13 -12.75
N THR A 383 28.28 9.43 -13.60
CA THR A 383 27.84 9.00 -14.93
C THR A 383 26.82 7.86 -14.84
N VAL A 384 26.04 7.63 -15.90
CA VAL A 384 24.96 6.61 -15.91
C VAL A 384 25.50 5.22 -15.62
N LYS A 385 26.65 4.87 -16.22
CA LYS A 385 27.32 3.58 -15.99
C LYS A 385 27.66 3.42 -14.51
N LYS A 386 28.33 4.42 -13.90
CA LYS A 386 28.66 4.40 -12.47
C LYS A 386 27.41 4.37 -11.58
N ALA A 387 26.36 5.11 -11.93
CA ALA A 387 25.08 5.11 -11.22
C ALA A 387 24.42 3.73 -11.23
N ALA A 388 24.47 3.01 -12.36
CA ALA A 388 23.94 1.65 -12.45
C ALA A 388 24.69 0.67 -11.53
N TYR A 389 26.03 0.74 -11.48
CA TYR A 389 26.82 -0.07 -10.55
C TYR A 389 26.52 0.26 -9.08
N ILE A 390 26.40 1.54 -8.74
CA ILE A 390 26.04 1.99 -7.39
C ILE A 390 24.63 1.50 -7.01
N ALA A 391 23.65 1.67 -7.90
CA ALA A 391 22.27 1.23 -7.69
C ALA A 391 22.21 -0.28 -7.44
N PHE A 392 22.90 -1.07 -8.27
CA PHE A 392 22.98 -2.52 -8.14
C PHE A 392 23.63 -2.93 -6.81
N GLY A 393 24.78 -2.34 -6.48
CA GLY A 393 25.50 -2.64 -5.24
C GLY A 393 24.67 -2.33 -3.99
N LEU A 394 24.07 -1.15 -3.91
CA LEU A 394 23.21 -0.76 -2.78
C LEU A 394 21.94 -1.62 -2.69
N SER A 395 21.30 -1.92 -3.82
CA SER A 395 20.12 -2.80 -3.83
C SER A 395 20.47 -4.22 -3.38
N LEU A 396 21.65 -4.72 -3.76
CA LEU A 396 22.15 -6.02 -3.33
C LEU A 396 22.47 -6.04 -1.83
N SER A 397 23.08 -4.97 -1.30
CA SER A 397 23.32 -4.81 0.13
C SER A 397 22.01 -4.80 0.94
N GLU A 398 21.00 -4.04 0.49
CA GLU A 398 19.68 -4.05 1.13
C GLU A 398 19.01 -5.43 1.07
N TYR A 399 19.16 -6.17 -0.04
CA TYR A 399 18.64 -7.52 -0.17
C TYR A 399 19.27 -8.49 0.86
N PHE A 400 20.59 -8.41 1.08
CA PHE A 400 21.24 -9.20 2.13
C PHE A 400 20.75 -8.83 3.53
N ILE A 401 20.56 -7.54 3.81
CA ILE A 401 19.98 -7.08 5.08
C ILE A 401 18.53 -7.57 5.23
N PHE A 402 17.76 -7.65 4.14
CA PHE A 402 16.43 -8.23 4.14
C PHE A 402 16.46 -9.73 4.49
N LEU A 403 17.40 -10.50 3.95
CA LEU A 403 17.57 -11.92 4.29
C LEU A 403 17.88 -12.14 5.79
N CYS A 404 18.55 -11.21 6.46
CA CYS A 404 18.75 -11.29 7.91
C CYS A 404 17.44 -11.29 8.72
N ASN A 405 16.29 -10.90 8.14
CA ASN A 405 14.98 -11.00 8.81
C ASN A 405 14.63 -12.44 9.22
N PHE A 406 15.17 -13.46 8.51
CA PHE A 406 14.95 -14.86 8.87
C PHE A 406 15.58 -15.25 10.22
N LEU A 407 16.51 -14.44 10.75
CA LEU A 407 17.14 -14.67 12.06
C LEU A 407 16.35 -14.02 13.21
N LEU A 408 15.60 -12.96 12.92
CA LEU A 408 14.92 -12.13 13.93
C LEU A 408 13.51 -12.64 14.22
N THR A 409 13.39 -13.90 14.65
CA THR A 409 12.11 -14.61 14.67
C THR A 409 11.69 -15.07 16.06
N CYS A 410 10.40 -14.97 16.36
CA CYS A 410 9.77 -15.48 17.56
C CYS A 410 8.93 -16.72 17.23
N ASP A 411 8.73 -17.54 18.24
CA ASP A 411 7.94 -18.76 18.15
C ASP A 411 6.43 -18.47 18.11
N ASN A 412 5.67 -19.52 17.80
CA ASN A 412 4.21 -19.54 17.88
C ASN A 412 3.75 -19.20 19.30
N PHE A 413 2.61 -18.50 19.42
CA PHE A 413 1.94 -18.40 20.71
C PHE A 413 1.60 -19.82 21.19
N PRO A 414 1.95 -20.18 22.44
CA PRO A 414 1.61 -21.48 22.99
C PRO A 414 0.11 -21.48 23.32
N VAL A 415 -0.69 -22.14 22.49
CA VAL A 415 -2.14 -22.27 22.64
C VAL A 415 -2.49 -23.74 22.71
N ALA A 416 -3.11 -24.14 23.82
CA ALA A 416 -3.52 -25.50 24.11
C ALA A 416 -4.49 -26.02 23.02
N GLY A 417 -4.22 -27.22 22.49
CA GLY A 417 -5.06 -27.87 21.47
C GLY A 417 -4.90 -27.31 20.05
N LEU A 418 -4.12 -26.24 19.85
CA LEU A 418 -3.83 -25.67 18.52
C LEU A 418 -2.35 -25.75 18.15
N THR A 419 -1.47 -25.18 18.97
CA THR A 419 -0.01 -25.14 18.72
C THR A 419 0.78 -25.98 19.72
N THR A 420 0.24 -26.16 20.92
CA THR A 420 0.86 -26.92 22.01
C THR A 420 -0.18 -27.87 22.62
N SER A 421 0.24 -29.03 23.10
CA SER A 421 -0.63 -29.92 23.88
C SER A 421 -1.01 -29.29 25.23
N TYR A 422 -2.10 -29.75 25.84
CA TYR A 422 -2.49 -29.34 27.21
C TYR A 422 -1.42 -29.66 28.27
N LYS A 423 -0.49 -30.58 27.99
CA LYS A 423 0.64 -30.92 28.87
C LYS A 423 1.88 -30.04 28.65
N GLY A 424 1.78 -29.00 27.81
CA GLY A 424 2.89 -28.08 27.51
C GLY A 424 3.92 -28.63 26.51
N VAL A 425 3.72 -29.83 25.97
CA VAL A 425 4.59 -30.40 24.92
C VAL A 425 4.16 -29.85 23.56
N GLN A 426 5.09 -29.30 22.79
CA GLN A 426 4.82 -28.85 21.42
C GLN A 426 4.41 -30.04 20.54
N HIS A 427 3.25 -29.94 19.88
CA HIS A 427 2.79 -31.01 18.99
C HIS A 427 3.49 -30.94 17.64
N PRO A 428 3.97 -32.06 17.06
CA PRO A 428 4.17 -32.14 15.63
C PRO A 428 2.81 -31.99 14.92
N LEU A 429 2.77 -31.11 13.92
CA LEU A 429 1.60 -30.59 13.18
C LEU A 429 0.71 -31.64 12.44
N TYR A 430 0.96 -32.94 12.61
CA TYR A 430 0.20 -34.05 12.01
C TYR A 430 -0.76 -34.73 12.99
N VAL A 431 -0.77 -34.32 14.26
CA VAL A 431 -1.70 -34.84 15.27
C VAL A 431 -3.04 -34.10 15.13
N GLU A 432 -4.13 -34.87 15.16
CA GLU A 432 -5.51 -34.38 15.18
C GLU A 432 -5.66 -33.28 16.23
N LYS A 433 -6.21 -32.11 15.83
CA LYS A 433 -6.40 -30.96 16.72
C LYS A 433 -7.45 -31.30 17.77
N ASN A 434 -7.03 -31.89 18.87
CA ASN A 434 -7.91 -32.18 20.00
C ASN A 434 -7.98 -30.96 20.91
N VAL A 435 -8.98 -30.12 20.65
CA VAL A 435 -9.32 -28.96 21.50
C VAL A 435 -9.83 -29.43 22.87
N LEU A 436 -10.34 -30.66 22.96
CA LEU A 436 -10.77 -31.31 24.18
C LEU A 436 -9.64 -32.18 24.78
N ALA A 437 -9.55 -32.19 26.11
CA ALA A 437 -8.61 -32.95 26.93
C ALA A 437 -9.31 -33.44 28.20
N ASP A 438 -8.71 -34.39 28.92
CA ASP A 438 -9.31 -35.00 30.12
C ASP A 438 -9.79 -33.99 31.18
N CYS A 439 -9.14 -32.82 31.26
CA CYS A 439 -9.48 -31.73 32.18
C CYS A 439 -10.74 -30.95 31.79
N ASN A 440 -11.13 -30.94 30.51
CA ASN A 440 -12.26 -30.15 30.01
C ASN A 440 -13.34 -30.98 29.30
N THR A 441 -13.16 -32.29 29.11
CA THR A 441 -14.15 -33.17 28.46
C THR A 441 -15.47 -33.27 29.22
N ARG A 442 -15.44 -33.02 30.53
CA ARG A 442 -16.65 -32.94 31.38
C ARG A 442 -17.38 -31.60 31.26
N CYS A 443 -16.72 -30.61 30.67
CA CYS A 443 -17.29 -29.33 30.33
C CYS A 443 -17.93 -29.45 28.94
N SER A 444 -19.22 -29.12 28.79
CA SER A 444 -19.85 -29.01 27.47
C SER A 444 -19.45 -27.70 26.78
N CYS A 445 -18.15 -27.53 26.49
CA CYS A 445 -17.60 -26.32 25.86
C CYS A 445 -17.82 -26.31 24.35
N LEU A 446 -18.00 -25.12 23.79
CA LEU A 446 -17.93 -24.92 22.35
C LEU A 446 -16.47 -24.99 21.89
N THR A 447 -16.20 -25.76 20.82
CA THR A 447 -14.84 -26.01 20.31
C THR A 447 -14.41 -25.02 19.23
N ASP A 448 -15.36 -24.26 18.68
CA ASP A 448 -15.17 -23.27 17.62
C ASP A 448 -15.10 -21.83 18.16
N THR A 449 -15.25 -21.61 19.47
CA THR A 449 -15.21 -20.27 20.07
C THR A 449 -13.80 -19.71 20.20
N TRP A 450 -13.67 -18.42 19.92
CA TRP A 450 -12.44 -17.66 20.16
C TRP A 450 -12.64 -16.55 21.21
N ASP A 451 -12.30 -16.86 22.46
CA ASP A 451 -12.32 -15.95 23.61
C ASP A 451 -11.07 -16.17 24.49
N PRO A 452 -9.86 -15.89 23.98
CA PRO A 452 -8.64 -16.44 24.54
C PRO A 452 -8.37 -15.97 25.97
N VAL A 453 -7.83 -16.89 26.78
CA VAL A 453 -7.34 -16.61 28.14
C VAL A 453 -5.92 -17.14 28.31
N CYS A 454 -5.10 -16.42 29.07
CA CYS A 454 -3.75 -16.82 29.43
C CYS A 454 -3.75 -17.39 30.85
N GLY A 455 -3.36 -18.65 31.00
CA GLY A 455 -3.21 -19.27 32.31
C GLY A 455 -1.91 -18.91 33.01
N ASP A 456 -1.89 -19.03 34.34
CA ASP A 456 -0.68 -18.80 35.15
C ASP A 456 0.48 -19.74 34.80
N ASN A 457 0.20 -20.85 34.10
CA ASN A 457 1.20 -21.77 33.56
C ASN A 457 1.88 -21.26 32.27
N GLY A 458 1.55 -20.05 31.80
CA GLY A 458 2.10 -19.46 30.58
C GLY A 458 1.54 -20.05 29.28
N LEU A 459 0.51 -20.89 29.36
CA LEU A 459 -0.20 -21.47 28.22
C LEU A 459 -1.51 -20.72 27.99
N ALA A 460 -1.80 -20.36 26.74
CA ALA A 460 -3.09 -19.76 26.39
C ALA A 460 -4.11 -20.84 25.99
N TYR A 461 -5.39 -20.54 26.19
CA TYR A 461 -6.52 -21.40 25.86
C TYR A 461 -7.51 -20.62 24.99
N MET A 462 -8.25 -21.31 24.12
CA MET A 462 -9.22 -20.66 23.23
C MET A 462 -10.41 -20.04 23.96
N SER A 463 -10.76 -20.54 25.15
CA SER A 463 -11.79 -19.98 26.01
C SER A 463 -11.55 -20.33 27.48
N ALA A 464 -12.18 -19.59 28.40
CA ALA A 464 -12.17 -19.92 29.83
C ALA A 464 -12.79 -21.30 30.13
N CYS A 465 -13.82 -21.71 29.37
CA CYS A 465 -14.40 -23.05 29.46
C CYS A 465 -13.38 -24.13 29.09
N LEU A 466 -12.65 -23.95 27.98
CA LEU A 466 -11.64 -24.91 27.53
C LEU A 466 -10.41 -24.95 28.45
N ALA A 467 -10.14 -23.87 29.20
CA ALA A 467 -9.20 -23.87 30.31
C ALA A 467 -9.72 -24.57 31.58
N GLY A 468 -11.01 -24.95 31.60
CA GLY A 468 -11.66 -25.64 32.70
C GLY A 468 -11.99 -24.74 33.89
N CYS A 469 -12.17 -23.43 33.67
CA CYS A 469 -12.42 -22.47 34.75
C CYS A 469 -13.87 -22.49 35.23
N GLU A 470 -14.08 -22.52 36.54
CA GLU A 470 -15.40 -22.61 37.17
C GLU A 470 -15.94 -21.26 37.68
N LYS A 471 -15.03 -20.32 38.01
CA LYS A 471 -15.37 -19.04 38.64
C LYS A 471 -14.67 -17.88 37.94
N PHE A 472 -15.19 -16.67 38.13
CA PHE A 472 -14.53 -15.44 37.71
C PHE A 472 -14.72 -14.33 38.74
N ILE A 473 -13.79 -13.37 38.75
CA ILE A 473 -13.80 -12.18 39.59
C ILE A 473 -13.50 -10.97 38.70
N GLY A 474 -14.13 -9.82 39.01
CA GLY A 474 -13.92 -8.57 38.30
C GLY A 474 -14.88 -8.37 37.12
N THR A 475 -14.70 -7.25 36.43
CA THR A 475 -15.53 -6.83 35.29
C THR A 475 -14.65 -6.27 34.18
N GLY A 476 -15.13 -6.34 32.94
CA GLY A 476 -14.42 -5.81 31.77
C GLY A 476 -13.05 -6.44 31.56
N THR A 477 -12.04 -5.60 31.33
CA THR A 477 -10.65 -6.03 31.08
C THR A 477 -9.93 -6.58 32.32
N ASN A 478 -10.45 -6.30 33.52
CA ASN A 478 -9.89 -6.77 34.79
C ASN A 478 -10.48 -8.12 35.25
N MET A 479 -11.21 -8.83 34.36
CA MET A 479 -11.74 -10.15 34.68
C MET A 479 -10.62 -11.18 34.84
N VAL A 480 -10.69 -11.92 35.94
CA VAL A 480 -9.79 -13.04 36.27
C VAL A 480 -10.63 -14.28 36.48
N PHE A 481 -10.30 -15.36 35.79
CA PHE A 481 -10.93 -16.67 35.93
C PHE A 481 -10.17 -17.50 36.96
N GLN A 482 -10.89 -18.30 37.75
CA GLN A 482 -10.36 -19.08 38.86
C GLN A 482 -10.86 -20.53 38.80
N ASN A 483 -10.17 -21.40 39.53
CA ASN A 483 -10.44 -22.85 39.59
C ASN A 483 -10.41 -23.47 38.19
N CYS A 484 -9.30 -23.29 37.47
CA CYS A 484 -9.16 -23.77 36.10
C CYS A 484 -8.46 -25.14 36.08
N SER A 485 -9.21 -26.21 35.81
CA SER A 485 -8.73 -27.60 35.87
C SER A 485 -7.59 -27.92 34.89
N CYS A 486 -7.51 -27.23 33.76
CA CYS A 486 -6.48 -27.49 32.74
C CYS A 486 -5.16 -26.74 32.98
N ILE A 487 -5.11 -25.79 33.92
CA ILE A 487 -3.93 -24.94 34.16
C ILE A 487 -3.03 -25.53 35.25
N GLY A 488 -3.61 -26.15 36.28
CA GLY A 488 -2.85 -26.76 37.38
C GLY A 488 -3.72 -27.67 38.25
N SER A 489 -3.07 -28.63 38.91
CA SER A 489 -3.75 -29.67 39.71
C SER A 489 -4.17 -29.20 41.11
N SER A 490 -3.61 -28.08 41.60
CA SER A 490 -3.97 -27.47 42.89
C SER A 490 -4.95 -26.32 42.62
N GLY A 491 -6.17 -26.38 43.18
CA GLY A 491 -7.33 -25.52 42.88
C GLY A 491 -7.21 -23.99 43.10
N ASN A 492 -6.00 -23.42 43.05
CA ASN A 492 -5.72 -21.98 43.03
C ASN A 492 -5.21 -21.51 41.64
N SER A 493 -5.46 -22.27 40.58
CA SER A 493 -5.09 -21.85 39.22
C SER A 493 -5.97 -20.70 38.73
N SER A 494 -5.35 -19.68 38.14
CA SER A 494 -6.07 -18.57 37.54
C SER A 494 -5.70 -18.35 36.07
N ALA A 495 -6.58 -17.63 35.37
CA ALA A 495 -6.37 -17.19 34.01
C ALA A 495 -6.85 -15.77 33.82
N VAL A 496 -6.17 -15.02 32.97
CA VAL A 496 -6.51 -13.63 32.61
C VAL A 496 -6.90 -13.55 31.13
N LEU A 497 -7.65 -12.51 30.76
CA LEU A 497 -8.08 -12.29 29.37
C LEU A 497 -6.89 -12.10 28.41
N GLY A 498 -7.04 -12.63 27.19
CA GLY A 498 -6.10 -12.47 26.09
C GLY A 498 -5.07 -13.59 25.96
N LEU A 499 -4.21 -13.48 24.96
CA LEU A 499 -3.09 -14.39 24.76
C LEU A 499 -1.93 -14.10 25.73
N CYS A 500 -1.15 -15.12 26.06
CA CYS A 500 0.04 -14.95 26.86
C CYS A 500 1.10 -14.07 26.17
N LYS A 501 1.81 -13.26 26.95
CA LYS A 501 2.92 -12.43 26.45
C LYS A 501 4.06 -13.32 25.96
N LYS A 502 4.68 -12.97 24.83
CA LYS A 502 5.80 -13.74 24.24
C LYS A 502 7.13 -13.67 25.02
N GLY A 503 7.20 -12.89 26.10
CA GLY A 503 8.38 -12.73 26.93
C GLY A 503 9.44 -11.76 26.35
N PRO A 504 10.48 -11.44 27.14
CA PRO A 504 11.44 -10.38 26.84
C PRO A 504 12.36 -10.69 25.65
N GLU A 505 12.62 -11.97 25.35
CA GLU A 505 13.44 -12.36 24.20
C GLU A 505 12.81 -11.93 22.87
N CYS A 506 11.49 -12.01 22.76
CA CYS A 506 10.79 -11.60 21.55
C CYS A 506 10.76 -10.07 21.41
N ASP A 507 10.66 -9.34 22.52
CA ASP A 507 10.77 -7.88 22.53
C ASP A 507 12.17 -7.42 22.10
N ASN A 508 13.23 -8.09 22.56
CA ASN A 508 14.60 -7.83 22.11
C ASN A 508 14.75 -8.09 20.59
N LYS A 509 14.22 -9.20 20.08
CA LYS A 509 14.22 -9.51 18.64
C LYS A 509 13.45 -8.46 17.83
N LEU A 510 12.34 -7.92 18.35
CA LEU A 510 11.63 -6.81 17.74
C LEU A 510 12.50 -5.55 17.68
N GLN A 511 13.19 -5.20 18.76
CA GLN A 511 14.10 -4.05 18.76
C GLN A 511 15.20 -4.18 17.71
N TYR A 512 15.83 -5.35 17.61
CA TYR A 512 16.81 -5.62 16.53
C TYR A 512 16.19 -5.52 15.13
N PHE A 513 14.96 -5.98 14.95
CA PHE A 513 14.23 -5.85 13.68
C PHE A 513 14.01 -4.37 13.32
N LEU A 514 13.61 -3.55 14.29
CA LEU A 514 13.38 -2.11 14.09
C LEU A 514 14.67 -1.37 13.77
N ILE A 515 15.75 -1.60 14.54
CA ILE A 515 17.07 -0.99 14.27
C ILE A 515 17.54 -1.36 12.87
N LYS A 516 17.44 -2.65 12.49
CA LYS A 516 17.80 -3.10 11.14
C LYS A 516 16.93 -2.44 10.05
N SER A 517 15.64 -2.25 10.32
CA SER A 517 14.71 -1.63 9.37
C SER A 517 15.09 -0.18 9.03
N VAL A 518 15.67 0.56 9.99
CA VAL A 518 16.20 1.93 9.79
C VAL A 518 17.31 1.90 8.73
N PHE A 519 18.31 1.03 8.92
CA PHE A 519 19.43 0.90 7.98
C PHE A 519 18.97 0.41 6.61
N ALA A 520 18.09 -0.59 6.56
CA ALA A 520 17.54 -1.11 5.31
C ALA A 520 16.78 -0.03 4.54
N SER A 521 15.92 0.74 5.22
CA SER A 521 15.12 1.81 4.62
C SER A 521 16.00 2.95 4.09
N PHE A 522 17.09 3.27 4.79
CA PHE A 522 18.09 4.25 4.35
C PHE A 522 18.86 3.79 3.10
N ILE A 523 19.32 2.54 3.05
CA ILE A 523 20.04 1.99 1.89
C ILE A 523 19.11 1.89 0.68
N PHE A 524 17.85 1.49 0.90
CA PHE A 524 16.81 1.47 -0.12
C PHE A 524 16.63 2.86 -0.77
N SER A 525 16.46 3.92 0.03
CA SER A 525 16.29 5.28 -0.50
C SER A 525 17.57 5.82 -1.15
N LEU A 526 18.75 5.41 -0.68
CA LEU A 526 20.02 5.72 -1.35
C LEU A 526 20.10 5.11 -2.77
N ALA A 527 19.61 3.88 -2.96
CA ALA A 527 19.64 3.19 -4.25
C ALA A 527 18.64 3.76 -5.27
N ALA A 528 17.53 4.34 -4.78
CA ALA A 528 16.39 4.73 -5.61
C ALA A 528 16.72 5.80 -6.67
N ILE A 529 17.47 6.86 -6.32
CA ILE A 529 17.79 7.94 -7.27
C ILE A 529 18.76 7.47 -8.38
N PRO A 530 19.89 6.80 -8.07
CA PRO A 530 20.75 6.20 -9.08
C PRO A 530 19.98 5.25 -10.01
N GLY A 531 19.09 4.42 -9.46
CA GLY A 531 18.23 3.53 -10.25
C GLY A 531 17.29 4.28 -11.18
N TYR A 532 16.60 5.32 -10.69
CA TYR A 532 15.71 6.15 -11.51
C TYR A 532 16.46 6.92 -12.61
N MET A 533 17.71 7.32 -12.37
CA MET A 533 18.55 7.96 -13.38
C MET A 533 18.91 7.02 -14.53
N VAL A 534 19.03 5.71 -14.29
CA VAL A 534 19.25 4.72 -15.36
C VAL A 534 18.03 4.68 -16.30
N LEU A 535 16.81 4.64 -15.75
CA LEU A 535 15.57 4.69 -16.54
C LEU A 535 15.51 5.93 -17.45
N LEU A 536 15.80 7.11 -16.90
CA LEU A 536 15.74 8.36 -17.67
C LEU A 536 16.79 8.44 -18.78
N ARG A 537 17.95 7.79 -18.60
CA ARG A 537 19.08 7.89 -19.53
C ARG A 537 19.12 6.76 -20.56
N CYS A 538 18.38 5.65 -20.36
CA CYS A 538 18.30 4.56 -21.32
C CYS A 538 17.26 4.79 -22.44
N VAL A 539 16.47 5.85 -22.32
CA VAL A 539 15.43 6.24 -23.27
C VAL A 539 15.85 7.50 -24.04
N LYS A 540 15.58 7.55 -25.36
CA LYS A 540 15.86 8.71 -26.22
C LYS A 540 15.15 9.95 -25.65
N SER A 541 15.73 11.14 -25.79
CA SER A 541 15.21 12.33 -25.09
C SER A 541 13.77 12.69 -25.49
N GLU A 542 13.37 12.33 -26.71
CA GLU A 542 12.03 12.53 -27.27
C GLU A 542 11.01 11.52 -26.71
N GLU A 543 11.47 10.36 -26.23
CA GLU A 543 10.64 9.24 -25.76
C GLU A 543 10.54 9.17 -24.22
N LYS A 544 11.33 9.95 -23.47
CA LYS A 544 11.45 9.85 -21.99
C LYS A 544 10.11 9.91 -21.25
N SER A 545 9.22 10.82 -21.62
CA SER A 545 7.93 11.00 -20.96
C SER A 545 7.01 9.79 -21.16
N ILE A 546 6.98 9.24 -22.38
CA ILE A 546 6.25 8.01 -22.73
C ILE A 546 6.87 6.82 -22.01
N GLY A 547 8.21 6.72 -21.97
CA GLY A 547 8.93 5.67 -21.27
C GLY A 547 8.67 5.64 -19.76
N VAL A 548 8.64 6.81 -19.09
CA VAL A 548 8.26 6.88 -17.67
C VAL A 548 6.79 6.51 -17.45
N GLY A 549 5.90 6.94 -18.34
CA GLY A 549 4.47 6.60 -18.29
C GLY A 549 4.20 5.10 -18.47
N LEU A 550 4.85 4.48 -19.46
CA LEU A 550 4.75 3.04 -19.72
C LEU A 550 5.35 2.21 -18.59
N HIS A 551 6.47 2.66 -18.00
CA HIS A 551 7.07 2.03 -16.84
C HIS A 551 6.09 2.04 -15.65
N ALA A 552 5.50 3.20 -15.33
CA ALA A 552 4.51 3.32 -14.28
C ALA A 552 3.27 2.45 -14.54
N PHE A 553 2.82 2.36 -15.80
CA PHE A 553 1.75 1.46 -16.21
C PHE A 553 2.07 -0.01 -15.89
N PHE A 554 3.26 -0.50 -16.26
CA PHE A 554 3.67 -1.88 -15.95
C PHE A 554 3.75 -2.14 -14.44
N ILE A 555 4.28 -1.20 -13.66
CA ILE A 555 4.33 -1.32 -12.20
C ILE A 555 2.91 -1.46 -11.62
N ARG A 556 1.98 -0.60 -12.02
CA ARG A 556 0.60 -0.64 -11.51
C ARG A 556 -0.13 -1.92 -11.90
N LEU A 557 -0.02 -2.31 -13.17
CA LEU A 557 -0.72 -3.46 -13.72
C LEU A 557 -0.18 -4.79 -13.17
N LEU A 558 1.14 -4.96 -13.11
CA LEU A 558 1.78 -6.25 -12.83
C LEU A 558 2.25 -6.40 -11.37
N ALA A 559 2.45 -5.30 -10.65
CA ALA A 559 2.80 -5.34 -9.23
C ALA A 559 1.67 -4.79 -8.35
N GLY A 560 1.11 -3.62 -8.68
CA GLY A 560 0.12 -2.94 -7.83
C GLY A 560 -1.16 -3.74 -7.58
N ILE A 561 -1.77 -4.30 -8.64
CA ILE A 561 -3.03 -5.04 -8.56
C ILE A 561 -2.85 -6.48 -8.07
N PRO A 562 -2.04 -7.34 -8.73
CA PRO A 562 -2.01 -8.77 -8.38
C PRO A 562 -1.26 -9.06 -7.08
N ALA A 563 -0.23 -8.28 -6.73
CA ALA A 563 0.66 -8.62 -5.61
C ALA A 563 -0.06 -8.73 -4.27
N PRO A 564 -0.85 -7.73 -3.84
CA PRO A 564 -1.58 -7.85 -2.58
C PRO A 564 -2.61 -8.99 -2.57
N VAL A 565 -3.22 -9.30 -3.71
CA VAL A 565 -4.28 -10.33 -3.84
C VAL A 565 -3.71 -11.74 -3.62
N TYR A 566 -2.71 -12.15 -4.41
CA TYR A 566 -2.18 -13.50 -4.27
C TYR A 566 -1.39 -13.65 -2.97
N PHE A 567 -0.74 -12.59 -2.49
CA PHE A 567 -0.02 -12.64 -1.22
C PHE A 567 -0.98 -12.77 -0.04
N GLY A 568 -2.11 -12.05 -0.07
CA GLY A 568 -3.20 -12.24 0.87
C GLY A 568 -3.73 -13.67 0.85
N ALA A 569 -3.94 -14.25 -0.33
CA ALA A 569 -4.38 -15.65 -0.46
C ALA A 569 -3.35 -16.65 0.11
N LEU A 570 -2.06 -16.38 -0.04
CA LEU A 570 -1.00 -17.20 0.55
C LEU A 570 -0.95 -17.06 2.08
N ILE A 571 -1.18 -15.87 2.62
CA ILE A 571 -1.33 -15.63 4.07
C ILE A 571 -2.53 -16.41 4.62
N ASP A 572 -3.67 -16.37 3.94
CA ASP A 572 -4.89 -17.07 4.36
C ASP A 572 -4.68 -18.60 4.50
N ARG A 573 -3.81 -19.19 3.66
CA ARG A 573 -3.44 -20.62 3.76
C ARG A 573 -2.70 -21.00 5.05
N THR A 574 -2.18 -20.03 5.80
CA THR A 574 -1.49 -20.29 7.07
C THR A 574 -2.40 -20.13 8.28
N CYS A 575 -3.69 -19.85 8.07
CA CYS A 575 -4.66 -19.73 9.15
C CYS A 575 -4.81 -21.06 9.92
N LEU A 576 -4.67 -21.00 11.24
CA LEU A 576 -4.90 -22.12 12.16
C LEU A 576 -6.34 -22.16 12.68
N HIS A 577 -6.94 -20.98 12.88
CA HIS A 577 -8.30 -20.83 13.39
C HIS A 577 -8.98 -19.62 12.75
N TRP A 578 -10.06 -19.89 12.02
CA TRP A 578 -10.94 -18.89 11.42
C TRP A 578 -11.96 -18.43 12.44
N GLY A 579 -12.24 -17.12 12.51
CA GLY A 579 -13.37 -16.64 13.30
C GLY A 579 -14.68 -17.10 12.67
N THR A 580 -15.74 -17.20 13.46
CA THR A 580 -17.03 -17.70 12.99
C THR A 580 -18.03 -16.54 12.86
N LEU A 581 -18.60 -16.36 11.67
CA LEU A 581 -19.71 -15.43 11.46
C LEU A 581 -20.99 -16.03 12.08
N LYS A 582 -22.00 -15.20 12.37
CA LYS A 582 -23.26 -15.66 13.01
C LYS A 582 -23.95 -16.83 12.30
N CYS A 583 -23.72 -16.98 11.00
CA CYS A 583 -24.27 -18.06 10.17
C CYS A 583 -23.36 -19.30 10.08
N GLY A 584 -22.33 -19.42 10.93
CA GLY A 584 -21.38 -20.54 10.90
C GLY A 584 -20.37 -20.51 9.76
N GLN A 585 -20.35 -19.46 8.93
CA GLN A 585 -19.35 -19.28 7.88
C GLN A 585 -18.02 -18.76 8.45
N PRO A 586 -16.86 -19.14 7.86
CA PRO A 586 -15.57 -18.60 8.26
C PRO A 586 -15.49 -17.10 7.94
N GLY A 587 -15.14 -16.32 8.96
CA GLY A 587 -14.87 -14.89 8.88
C GLY A 587 -13.38 -14.58 8.75
N ALA A 588 -12.91 -13.51 9.40
CA ALA A 588 -11.48 -13.17 9.44
C ALA A 588 -10.70 -14.19 10.29
N CYS A 589 -9.47 -14.50 9.87
CA CYS A 589 -8.61 -15.42 10.62
C CYS A 589 -8.19 -14.82 11.96
N ARG A 590 -8.29 -15.60 13.04
CA ARG A 590 -7.92 -15.17 14.40
C ARG A 590 -6.48 -15.52 14.74
N MET A 591 -6.00 -16.68 14.27
CA MET A 591 -4.66 -17.17 14.58
C MET A 591 -4.02 -17.81 13.36
N TYR A 592 -2.76 -17.45 13.10
CA TYR A 592 -1.96 -18.01 12.01
C TYR A 592 -0.83 -18.90 12.55
N ASP A 593 -0.41 -19.88 11.76
CA ASP A 593 0.86 -20.58 11.99
C ASP A 593 1.99 -19.62 11.61
N ILE A 594 2.65 -19.05 12.62
CA ILE A 594 3.69 -18.03 12.47
C ILE A 594 4.87 -18.57 11.65
N ASN A 595 5.19 -19.86 11.75
CA ASN A 595 6.31 -20.44 11.00
C ASN A 595 6.00 -20.50 9.50
N ARG A 596 4.79 -20.94 9.12
CA ARG A 596 4.35 -20.90 7.71
C ARG A 596 4.15 -19.47 7.23
N PHE A 597 3.51 -18.63 8.04
CA PHE A 597 3.27 -17.21 7.76
C PHE A 597 4.58 -16.50 7.45
N ARG A 598 5.60 -16.65 8.31
CA ARG A 598 6.92 -16.06 8.13
C ARG A 598 7.62 -16.56 6.88
N ARG A 599 7.57 -17.86 6.58
CA ARG A 599 8.17 -18.41 5.35
C ARG A 599 7.57 -17.80 4.09
N ILE A 600 6.25 -17.61 4.08
CA ILE A 600 5.57 -16.93 2.97
C ILE A 600 5.92 -15.44 2.95
N TYR A 601 5.80 -14.78 4.09
CA TYR A 601 5.95 -13.33 4.21
C TYR A 601 7.37 -12.85 3.89
N LEU A 602 8.40 -13.55 4.35
CA LEU A 602 9.79 -13.22 4.05
C LEU A 602 10.31 -13.90 2.77
N GLY A 603 9.93 -15.17 2.56
CA GLY A 603 10.47 -16.00 1.49
C GLY A 603 9.99 -15.61 0.10
N LEU A 604 8.71 -15.25 -0.05
CA LEU A 604 8.20 -14.86 -1.36
C LEU A 604 8.78 -13.53 -1.85
N PRO A 605 8.80 -12.43 -1.05
CA PRO A 605 9.51 -11.22 -1.43
C PRO A 605 11.00 -11.46 -1.66
N ALA A 606 11.66 -12.30 -0.85
CA ALA A 606 13.06 -12.67 -1.08
C ALA A 606 13.25 -13.35 -2.44
N ALA A 607 12.41 -14.32 -2.81
CA ALA A 607 12.50 -15.03 -4.08
C ALA A 607 12.23 -14.09 -5.27
N VAL A 608 11.17 -13.29 -5.21
CA VAL A 608 10.80 -12.34 -6.27
C VAL A 608 11.89 -11.28 -6.44
N ARG A 609 12.36 -10.65 -5.35
CA ARG A 609 13.44 -9.66 -5.41
C ARG A 609 14.78 -10.30 -5.82
N GLY A 610 15.08 -11.49 -5.33
CA GLY A 610 16.26 -12.28 -5.71
C GLY A 610 16.32 -12.53 -7.22
N SER A 611 15.19 -12.94 -7.81
CA SER A 611 15.09 -13.15 -9.26
C SER A 611 15.31 -11.88 -10.09
N SER A 612 15.02 -10.70 -9.53
CA SER A 612 15.22 -9.40 -10.20
C SER A 612 16.70 -9.06 -10.44
N PHE A 613 17.63 -9.68 -9.71
CA PHE A 613 19.06 -9.43 -9.93
C PHE A 613 19.60 -10.05 -11.21
N LEU A 614 18.93 -11.06 -11.77
CA LEU A 614 19.30 -11.64 -13.07
C LEU A 614 19.17 -10.62 -14.21
N PRO A 615 17.98 -10.04 -14.48
CA PRO A 615 17.86 -8.99 -15.50
C PRO A 615 18.70 -7.75 -15.16
N ALA A 616 18.85 -7.40 -13.88
CA ALA A 616 19.72 -6.29 -13.48
C ALA A 616 21.21 -6.53 -13.85
N LEU A 617 21.70 -7.76 -13.71
CA LEU A 617 23.05 -8.13 -14.11
C LEU A 617 23.22 -8.10 -15.63
N PHE A 618 22.21 -8.55 -16.39
CA PHE A 618 22.19 -8.40 -17.85
C PHE A 618 22.26 -6.93 -18.28
N ILE A 619 21.54 -6.02 -17.59
CA ILE A 619 21.65 -4.58 -17.84
C ILE A 619 23.08 -4.09 -17.66
N LEU A 620 23.76 -4.47 -16.57
CA LEU A 620 25.16 -4.07 -16.34
C LEU A 620 26.10 -4.59 -17.44
N ILE A 621 25.90 -5.83 -17.91
CA ILE A 621 26.69 -6.42 -19.01
C ILE A 621 26.46 -5.65 -20.32
N LEU A 622 25.20 -5.33 -20.64
CA LEU A 622 24.86 -4.53 -21.82
C LEU A 622 25.46 -3.13 -21.72
N MET A 623 25.35 -2.46 -20.57
CA MET A 623 25.91 -1.14 -20.33
C MET A 623 27.45 -1.11 -20.37
N ARG A 624 28.12 -2.25 -20.13
CA ARG A 624 29.57 -2.39 -20.30
C ARG A 624 29.96 -2.50 -21.78
N LYS A 625 29.11 -3.14 -22.60
CA LYS A 625 29.35 -3.33 -24.04
C LYS A 625 28.96 -2.10 -24.89
N PHE A 626 27.96 -1.33 -24.47
CA PHE A 626 27.47 -0.17 -25.20
C PHE A 626 28.01 1.16 -24.62
N HIS A 627 28.59 2.00 -25.48
CA HIS A 627 28.88 3.39 -25.14
C HIS A 627 27.61 4.23 -25.32
N PHE A 628 27.19 4.91 -24.25
CA PHE A 628 26.07 5.85 -24.32
C PHE A 628 26.54 7.15 -24.98
N PRO A 629 25.69 7.84 -25.75
CA PRO A 629 26.01 9.14 -26.32
C PRO A 629 26.24 10.12 -25.15
N GLY A 630 27.50 10.47 -24.92
CA GLY A 630 27.96 11.26 -23.76
C GLY A 630 29.37 10.91 -23.28
N ASP A 631 29.92 9.74 -23.66
CA ASP A 631 31.32 9.37 -23.47
C ASP A 631 32.11 9.67 -24.78
N ILE A 632 32.16 10.93 -25.24
CA ILE A 632 32.96 11.30 -26.42
C ILE A 632 34.39 11.57 -25.96
N HIS A 633 35.28 10.58 -26.13
CA HIS A 633 36.71 10.74 -26.39
C HIS A 633 37.30 9.41 -26.92
N SER A 634 36.88 8.92 -28.10
CA SER A 634 37.76 8.09 -28.95
C SER A 634 37.29 8.03 -30.42
N PRO A 635 38.20 7.81 -31.39
CA PRO A 635 37.89 7.78 -32.82
C PRO A 635 37.12 6.54 -33.30
N ASP A 636 36.80 5.57 -32.43
CA ASP A 636 36.14 4.30 -32.81
C ASP A 636 34.63 4.43 -33.07
N THR A 637 34.13 5.66 -33.17
CA THR A 637 32.70 6.01 -33.13
C THR A 637 31.96 5.66 -34.44
N GLU A 638 32.64 5.64 -35.59
CA GLU A 638 31.97 5.39 -36.89
C GLU A 638 31.60 3.92 -37.13
N LEU A 639 32.37 2.96 -36.61
CA LEU A 639 32.11 1.52 -36.85
C LEU A 639 31.01 0.95 -35.94
N ALA A 640 30.74 1.60 -34.80
CA ALA A 640 29.72 1.19 -33.83
C ALA A 640 28.32 1.74 -34.18
N GLU A 641 28.25 2.95 -34.75
CA GLU A 641 26.98 3.52 -35.27
C GLU A 641 26.45 2.72 -36.47
N MET A 642 27.35 2.17 -37.30
CA MET A 642 26.99 1.35 -38.47
C MET A 642 26.34 0.01 -38.08
N LYS A 643 26.78 -0.63 -36.96
CA LYS A 643 26.19 -1.89 -36.46
C LYS A 643 24.87 -1.72 -35.71
N LEU A 644 24.61 -0.52 -35.19
CA LEU A 644 23.39 -0.19 -34.46
C LEU A 644 22.26 0.18 -35.43
N THR A 645 22.59 0.89 -36.51
CA THR A 645 21.69 1.13 -37.64
C THR A 645 21.35 -0.16 -38.40
N GLU A 646 22.29 -1.10 -38.53
CA GLU A 646 22.06 -2.41 -39.16
C GLU A 646 21.10 -3.33 -38.34
N LYS A 647 21.16 -3.25 -37.00
CA LYS A 647 20.20 -3.96 -36.12
C LYS A 647 18.85 -3.25 -35.98
N GLU A 648 18.81 -1.91 -36.03
CA GLU A 648 17.55 -1.16 -36.12
C GLU A 648 16.87 -1.42 -37.49
N SER A 649 17.62 -1.58 -38.60
CA SER A 649 17.07 -1.94 -39.90
C SER A 649 16.57 -3.40 -39.94
N GLU A 650 17.28 -4.36 -39.35
CA GLU A 650 16.80 -5.76 -39.24
C GLU A 650 15.47 -5.87 -38.48
N CYS A 651 15.28 -5.09 -37.40
CA CYS A 651 14.01 -5.05 -36.66
C CYS A 651 12.87 -4.38 -37.45
N THR A 652 13.21 -3.53 -38.42
CA THR A 652 12.26 -2.85 -39.30
C THR A 652 11.84 -3.77 -40.46
N ASP A 653 12.76 -4.57 -40.99
CA ASP A 653 12.52 -5.49 -42.11
C ASP A 653 11.85 -6.81 -41.69
N VAL A 654 12.17 -7.38 -40.52
CA VAL A 654 11.56 -8.63 -40.03
C VAL A 654 10.06 -8.47 -39.67
N CYS A 655 9.56 -7.24 -39.52
CA CYS A 655 8.16 -6.95 -39.21
C CYS A 655 7.28 -6.55 -40.41
N ARG A 656 7.79 -6.56 -41.65
CA ARG A 656 6.95 -6.52 -42.85
C ARG A 656 6.67 -7.95 -43.33
N SER A 657 5.52 -8.52 -42.95
CA SER A 657 5.01 -9.76 -43.56
C SER A 657 4.04 -9.44 -44.72
N PRO A 658 3.80 -10.38 -45.65
CA PRO A 658 4.06 -10.24 -47.07
C PRO A 658 2.98 -9.41 -47.79
N LYS A 659 3.35 -8.83 -48.94
CA LYS A 659 2.39 -8.29 -49.89
C LYS A 659 1.35 -9.36 -50.23
N VAL A 660 0.08 -8.95 -50.17
CA VAL A 660 -1.05 -9.61 -50.82
C VAL A 660 -0.70 -9.71 -52.30
N GLU A 661 -0.46 -10.92 -52.76
CA GLU A 661 -0.36 -11.28 -54.17
C GLU A 661 -1.72 -11.88 -54.53
N ASN A 662 -2.52 -11.17 -55.34
CA ASN A 662 -3.50 -11.82 -56.20
C ASN A 662 -3.93 -10.92 -57.36
N ASP A 663 -4.01 -11.58 -58.52
CA ASP A 663 -4.62 -11.24 -59.81
C ASP A 663 -4.07 -10.00 -60.54
N GLY A 664 -3.60 -10.06 -61.79
CA GLY A 664 -3.63 -11.11 -62.80
C GLY A 664 -3.67 -10.39 -64.15
N GLU A 665 -2.62 -10.48 -64.97
CA GLU A 665 -2.79 -10.19 -66.39
C GLU A 665 -1.82 -10.97 -67.29
N LEU A 666 -2.50 -11.76 -68.12
CA LEU A 666 -2.14 -12.59 -69.25
C LEU A 666 -0.90 -12.17 -70.07
N LYS A 667 -0.07 -13.17 -70.36
CA LYS A 667 0.82 -13.19 -71.54
C LYS A 667 0.00 -13.07 -72.82
N THR A 668 0.41 -12.18 -73.71
CA THR A 668 0.28 -12.41 -75.16
C THR A 668 1.59 -12.10 -75.87
N LYS A 669 2.03 -13.10 -76.65
CA LYS A 669 3.16 -13.07 -77.57
C LYS A 669 2.91 -12.05 -78.68
N LEU A 670 3.86 -11.14 -78.92
CA LEU A 670 4.69 -11.02 -80.12
C LEU A 670 5.59 -9.78 -79.99
#